data_AF-D4GN04-F1
#
_entry.id   AF-D4GN04-F1
#
_cell.length_a   1.000
_cell.length_b   1.000
_cell.length_c   1.000
_cell.angle_alpha   90.00
_cell.angle_beta   90.00
_cell.angle_gamma   90.00
#
_symmetry.space_group_name_H-M   'P 1'
#
loop_
_entity.id
_entity.type
_entity.pdbx_description
1 polymer ?
#
loop_
_entity_poly.entity_id
_entity_poly.type
_entity_poly.pdbx_seq_one_letter_code
_entity_poly.pdbx_strand_id
1 'polypeptide(L)'
;MLVASYNAFIVVISVLVAMLASFTALDMAGRVATSTGKVALVWLLGGGFAMGIGIWAMHFIGMLSMDLDMMMSYDARLTALSAGIAVCASIFALWLVCHGELPLPRLAGGAIVLGSGIVAMHYTGMAALMLSQGIVWNWGWVLISVIIALAASVAALWLAFKLREGHEGRVATLRVCASVVMGAAIAGMHYTGMMAAEFPAGSHSMDAGVNSNWLAMVVTVVTLAILGITLLVSMLDARMQARTSILASSLAEANRELAQLALHDNLTRLPNRILLEDRLEQAINKANRECSQFALMFMDLDGFKAVNDAFGHHIGDSLLISVTERMSEQMKGYYTLARLGGDEFVLLIEITEPNDAAAVADQLVKAIDRPFSISRYDLVVSLSIGIVVYPGDGEDERELMFNADAAMYHTKNNGRNGYTFFQPSMNILAQSQLQLNNDLWHALDNDELRLYYQPKFCAPHGPILGFEALLRWQHPRHGLLSPDCFLPMAEKTGMIVNIGNWVINEACRQLHQWHLQGHPEWSVAVNLSAMQFEQSNLVDTVKQALALHHIPAAQLTLEVTETTAMRNPDDSVRILTELTELGVKASIDDFGTGYSSLLYLKRLPASELKIDRAFVNELQHQSEDATIVSAIVALAQSLHLKVVAEGVETPEQQAFLTDLGCNTLQGYLLGRPFHRSGLKRWTCLPAQKQTNPLNWSVSATAFFVTDVQHAKVTPQHQEQHAVAKYQRLMDDIQQQIEAGIWPPGTRLPSLRQQVARQGVSLMTVLHAYELLESQGWIVSRPQSGYYVAPRALAAAPLSVAISERVDINDFVFDILQATRDPAIVPFGSAFPDPALFPQRELMRSLANVSHQLTPTDALHNLPPGNATLRQLLAQRYARQGMTLSPDEIVITSGALEALNLSLQSLTEPGDYVVIEQPSFYGALQAIERLKLKALAIPSDAQNGIDLQQLEDALQRWPVKACWLMTTLQNPLGVTLTPARKQQLVALLARHQVPLIEDDVYAELWDERAPPLPAKAWDREGNVLHCGSFSKSLVAGFRVGWVAAGQHAQRIQRLQLMSTLSTSAPMQLALADFLATRRYDNHLKRLRQSLVKRQQLARQALIKVLPAQSTVSDAAGDIFCGSRCRTASTPRSFTSGRWRKASVLRRGRCLLQVNSSATVSGSIPPGPGIHGPRRQSLRWVKLWRKWPAIKPARPGDVPMSGSKRRKSPLRLSVSANDQSLFSRALAHLVKT
;
A
#
# COMPACT_ATOMS: atom_id res chain seq x y z
N MET A 1 -72.40 -63.33 -16.85
CA MET A 1 -71.16 -62.57 -16.58
C MET A 1 -71.43 -61.65 -15.41
N LEU A 2 -70.41 -61.30 -14.63
CA LEU A 2 -70.54 -60.24 -13.62
C LEU A 2 -70.61 -58.87 -14.32
N VAL A 3 -71.47 -57.97 -13.84
CA VAL A 3 -71.54 -56.59 -14.36
C VAL A 3 -70.56 -55.74 -13.56
N ALA A 4 -69.37 -55.54 -14.11
CA ALA A 4 -68.36 -54.68 -13.53
C ALA A 4 -68.87 -53.23 -13.44
N SER A 5 -68.96 -52.68 -12.23
CA SER A 5 -69.21 -51.25 -12.01
C SER A 5 -67.91 -50.52 -11.65
N TYR A 6 -67.89 -49.18 -11.68
CA TYR A 6 -66.66 -48.41 -11.47
C TYR A 6 -66.84 -47.30 -10.43
N ASN A 7 -65.95 -47.27 -9.44
CA ASN A 7 -65.86 -46.21 -8.45
C ASN A 7 -65.17 -44.98 -9.06
N ALA A 8 -65.98 -43.98 -9.48
CA ALA A 8 -65.52 -42.78 -10.15
C ALA A 8 -64.41 -42.00 -9.42
N PHE A 9 -64.37 -42.04 -8.08
CA PHE A 9 -63.33 -41.36 -7.29
C PHE A 9 -61.97 -42.06 -7.47
N ILE A 10 -61.94 -43.39 -7.45
CA ILE A 10 -60.70 -44.17 -7.66
C ILE A 10 -60.25 -44.07 -9.12
N VAL A 11 -61.18 -44.02 -10.09
CA VAL A 11 -60.87 -43.72 -11.50
C VAL A 11 -60.13 -42.39 -11.63
N VAL A 12 -60.63 -41.31 -11.01
CA VAL A 12 -59.98 -39.99 -11.01
C VAL A 12 -58.59 -40.04 -10.37
N ILE A 13 -58.40 -40.80 -9.29
CA ILE A 13 -57.07 -40.97 -8.66
C ILE A 13 -56.09 -41.69 -9.61
N SER A 14 -56.51 -42.76 -10.30
CA SER A 14 -55.64 -43.48 -11.24
C SER A 14 -55.15 -42.56 -12.38
N VAL A 15 -56.05 -41.72 -12.92
CA VAL A 15 -55.77 -40.74 -13.96
C VAL A 15 -54.80 -39.66 -13.45
N LEU A 16 -55.02 -39.12 -12.24
CA LEU A 16 -54.12 -38.13 -11.62
C LEU A 16 -52.72 -38.70 -11.36
N VAL A 17 -52.60 -39.96 -10.92
CA VAL A 17 -51.31 -40.64 -10.76
C VAL A 17 -50.60 -40.81 -12.10
N ALA A 18 -51.31 -41.16 -13.17
CA ALA A 18 -50.74 -41.22 -14.53
C ALA A 18 -50.27 -39.87 -15.05
N MET A 19 -51.01 -38.78 -14.79
CA MET A 19 -50.58 -37.42 -15.13
C MET A 19 -49.34 -37.01 -14.35
N LEU A 20 -49.28 -37.28 -13.04
CA LEU A 20 -48.13 -36.94 -12.19
C LEU A 20 -46.86 -37.74 -12.59
N ALA A 21 -47.02 -39.02 -12.92
CA ALA A 21 -45.95 -39.86 -13.45
C ALA A 21 -45.43 -39.32 -14.80
N SER A 22 -46.36 -38.96 -15.70
CA SER A 22 -46.03 -38.37 -17.01
C SER A 22 -45.32 -37.03 -16.88
N PHE A 23 -45.75 -36.15 -15.96
CA PHE A 23 -45.09 -34.87 -15.70
C PHE A 23 -43.67 -35.07 -15.15
N THR A 24 -43.52 -35.98 -14.19
CA THR A 24 -42.21 -36.35 -13.62
C THR A 24 -41.26 -36.86 -14.71
N ALA A 25 -41.74 -37.68 -15.64
CA ALA A 25 -40.95 -38.16 -16.77
C ALA A 25 -40.46 -37.04 -17.69
N LEU A 26 -41.35 -36.09 -18.05
CA LEU A 26 -41.02 -34.96 -18.91
C LEU A 26 -40.01 -33.99 -18.27
N ASP A 27 -40.07 -33.80 -16.96
CA ASP A 27 -39.09 -32.99 -16.24
C ASP A 27 -37.73 -33.70 -16.11
N MET A 28 -37.76 -34.99 -15.78
CA MET A 28 -36.55 -35.82 -15.69
C MET A 28 -35.84 -35.96 -17.05
N ALA A 29 -36.57 -36.00 -18.18
CA ALA A 29 -35.97 -36.00 -19.51
C ALA A 29 -35.09 -34.77 -19.76
N GLY A 30 -35.54 -33.59 -19.29
CA GLY A 30 -34.71 -32.38 -19.30
C GLY A 30 -33.49 -32.48 -18.38
N ARG A 31 -33.68 -32.90 -17.12
CA ARG A 31 -32.60 -33.06 -16.12
C ARG A 31 -31.50 -34.01 -16.59
N VAL A 32 -31.86 -35.13 -17.22
CA VAL A 32 -30.89 -36.09 -17.79
C VAL A 32 -30.18 -35.50 -19.00
N ALA A 33 -30.88 -34.85 -19.93
CA ALA A 33 -30.31 -34.26 -21.14
C ALA A 33 -29.31 -33.12 -20.84
N THR A 34 -29.52 -32.32 -19.79
CA THR A 34 -28.60 -31.24 -19.39
C THR A 34 -27.51 -31.69 -18.39
N SER A 35 -27.52 -32.94 -17.93
CA SER A 35 -26.53 -33.47 -16.99
C SER A 35 -25.40 -34.24 -17.68
N THR A 36 -24.22 -34.30 -17.05
CA THR A 36 -23.10 -35.09 -17.55
C THR A 36 -22.63 -36.16 -16.55
N GLY A 37 -22.02 -37.22 -17.06
CA GLY A 37 -21.37 -38.26 -16.26
C GLY A 37 -22.28 -38.93 -15.22
N LYS A 38 -21.80 -39.05 -13.98
CA LYS A 38 -22.51 -39.76 -12.90
C LYS A 38 -23.86 -39.13 -12.53
N VAL A 39 -24.00 -37.81 -12.67
CA VAL A 39 -25.23 -37.09 -12.31
C VAL A 39 -26.36 -37.44 -13.29
N ALA A 40 -26.05 -37.51 -14.60
CA ALA A 40 -27.00 -37.96 -15.62
C ALA A 40 -27.49 -39.39 -15.37
N LEU A 41 -26.61 -40.30 -14.94
CA LEU A 41 -26.97 -41.68 -14.61
C LEU A 41 -27.91 -41.75 -13.38
N VAL A 42 -27.69 -40.92 -12.37
CA VAL A 42 -28.57 -40.85 -11.19
C VAL A 42 -29.97 -40.34 -11.57
N TRP A 43 -30.06 -39.26 -12.35
CA TRP A 43 -31.34 -38.76 -12.85
C TRP A 43 -32.06 -39.76 -13.76
N LEU A 44 -31.32 -40.49 -14.61
CA LEU A 44 -31.87 -41.50 -15.51
C LEU A 44 -32.50 -42.67 -14.75
N LEU A 45 -31.77 -43.21 -13.76
CA LEU A 45 -32.26 -44.33 -12.95
C LEU A 45 -33.40 -43.90 -12.01
N GLY A 46 -33.27 -42.74 -11.35
CA GLY A 46 -34.29 -42.20 -10.45
C GLY A 46 -35.58 -41.85 -11.19
N GLY A 47 -35.48 -41.09 -12.28
CA GLY A 47 -36.63 -40.69 -13.10
C GLY A 47 -37.32 -41.87 -13.79
N GLY A 48 -36.55 -42.82 -14.33
CA GLY A 48 -37.10 -44.05 -14.93
C GLY A 48 -37.79 -44.95 -13.91
N PHE A 49 -37.25 -45.06 -12.68
CA PHE A 49 -37.90 -45.77 -11.58
C PHE A 49 -39.21 -45.08 -11.16
N ALA A 50 -39.19 -43.77 -10.94
CA ALA A 50 -40.37 -42.99 -10.55
C ALA A 50 -41.48 -43.06 -11.61
N MET A 51 -41.14 -42.94 -12.90
CA MET A 51 -42.10 -43.13 -13.99
C MET A 51 -42.68 -44.56 -14.02
N GLY A 52 -41.82 -45.58 -13.92
CA GLY A 52 -42.25 -46.99 -13.99
C GLY A 52 -43.20 -47.37 -12.86
N ILE A 53 -42.88 -47.01 -11.63
CA ILE A 53 -43.76 -47.20 -10.47
C ILE A 53 -45.07 -46.42 -10.65
N GLY A 54 -45.03 -45.19 -11.18
CA GLY A 54 -46.22 -44.39 -11.45
C GLY A 54 -47.19 -45.00 -12.48
N ILE A 55 -46.67 -45.50 -13.61
CA ILE A 55 -47.49 -46.15 -14.65
C ILE A 55 -48.06 -47.49 -14.14
N TRP A 56 -47.28 -48.26 -13.39
CA TRP A 56 -47.74 -49.49 -12.74
C TRP A 56 -48.80 -49.25 -11.66
N ALA A 57 -48.62 -48.22 -10.83
CA ALA A 57 -49.59 -47.83 -9.81
C ALA A 57 -50.90 -47.34 -10.41
N MET A 58 -50.89 -46.61 -11.53
CA MET A 58 -52.11 -46.30 -12.28
C MET A 58 -52.88 -47.58 -12.64
N HIS A 59 -52.21 -48.59 -13.18
CA HIS A 59 -52.86 -49.85 -13.54
C HIS A 59 -53.48 -50.56 -12.32
N PHE A 60 -52.76 -50.64 -11.20
CA PHE A 60 -53.30 -51.27 -9.99
C PHE A 60 -54.46 -50.48 -9.37
N ILE A 61 -54.34 -49.16 -9.24
CA ILE A 61 -55.42 -48.28 -8.76
C ILE A 61 -56.63 -48.34 -9.70
N GLY A 62 -56.41 -48.46 -11.01
CA GLY A 62 -57.48 -48.64 -12.00
C GLY A 62 -58.17 -49.99 -11.91
N MET A 63 -57.46 -51.11 -11.68
CA MET A 63 -58.09 -52.40 -11.33
C MET A 63 -58.93 -52.29 -10.07
N LEU A 64 -58.40 -51.61 -9.04
CA LEU A 64 -59.09 -51.36 -7.76
C LEU A 64 -60.25 -50.35 -7.88
N SER A 65 -60.43 -49.70 -9.03
CA SER A 65 -61.60 -48.88 -9.32
C SER A 65 -62.79 -49.70 -9.84
N MET A 66 -62.57 -50.95 -10.23
CA MET A 66 -63.62 -51.88 -10.67
C MET A 66 -64.22 -52.59 -9.45
N ASP A 67 -65.54 -52.45 -9.27
CA ASP A 67 -66.31 -53.14 -8.23
C ASP A 67 -66.94 -54.42 -8.79
N LEU A 68 -66.75 -55.51 -8.05
CA LEU A 68 -67.29 -56.85 -8.29
C LEU A 68 -67.75 -57.40 -6.93
N ASP A 69 -68.80 -58.22 -6.90
CA ASP A 69 -69.35 -58.81 -5.65
C ASP A 69 -68.45 -59.92 -5.04
N MET A 70 -67.13 -59.68 -4.96
CA MET A 70 -66.11 -60.62 -4.50
C MET A 70 -64.81 -59.90 -4.07
N MET A 71 -64.17 -60.38 -2.99
CA MET A 71 -62.93 -59.79 -2.48
C MET A 71 -61.72 -60.24 -3.31
N MET A 72 -61.16 -59.37 -4.15
CA MET A 72 -60.07 -59.71 -5.08
C MET A 72 -58.73 -59.98 -4.37
N SER A 73 -58.14 -61.14 -4.65
CA SER A 73 -56.82 -61.57 -4.16
C SER A 73 -55.76 -61.51 -5.26
N TYR A 74 -54.52 -61.13 -4.92
CA TYR A 74 -53.41 -60.96 -5.87
C TYR A 74 -52.20 -61.85 -5.57
N ASP A 75 -51.60 -62.45 -6.61
CA ASP A 75 -50.28 -63.10 -6.55
C ASP A 75 -49.17 -62.03 -6.45
N ALA A 76 -48.40 -62.07 -5.35
CA ALA A 76 -47.37 -61.08 -5.05
C ALA A 76 -46.15 -61.13 -6.02
N ARG A 77 -45.87 -62.28 -6.64
CA ARG A 77 -44.74 -62.47 -7.57
C ARG A 77 -45.06 -61.88 -8.95
N LEU A 78 -46.25 -62.15 -9.48
CA LEU A 78 -46.73 -61.56 -10.74
C LEU A 78 -46.97 -60.05 -10.58
N THR A 79 -47.50 -59.62 -9.42
CA THR A 79 -47.60 -58.21 -9.03
C THR A 79 -46.22 -57.52 -9.04
N ALA A 80 -45.19 -58.12 -8.43
CA ALA A 80 -43.83 -57.56 -8.47
C ALA A 80 -43.18 -57.63 -9.87
N LEU A 81 -43.46 -58.66 -10.66
CA LEU A 81 -42.95 -58.82 -12.03
C LEU A 81 -43.49 -57.72 -12.95
N SER A 82 -44.80 -57.43 -12.88
CA SER A 82 -45.41 -56.34 -13.65
C SER A 82 -44.80 -54.97 -13.32
N ALA A 83 -44.50 -54.69 -12.04
CA ALA A 83 -43.77 -53.48 -11.63
C ALA A 83 -42.36 -53.41 -12.24
N GLY A 84 -41.63 -54.53 -12.21
CA GLY A 84 -40.29 -54.65 -12.81
C GLY A 84 -40.29 -54.39 -14.33
N ILE A 85 -41.29 -54.89 -15.05
CA ILE A 85 -41.48 -54.64 -16.49
C ILE A 85 -41.68 -53.14 -16.74
N ALA A 86 -42.54 -52.47 -15.96
CA ALA A 86 -42.79 -51.02 -16.09
C ALA A 86 -41.52 -50.19 -15.86
N VAL A 87 -40.75 -50.50 -14.82
CA VAL A 87 -39.49 -49.81 -14.48
C VAL A 87 -38.44 -50.00 -15.57
N CYS A 88 -38.26 -51.22 -16.07
CA CYS A 88 -37.30 -51.50 -17.14
C CYS A 88 -37.67 -50.79 -18.46
N ALA A 89 -38.94 -50.84 -18.86
CA ALA A 89 -39.43 -50.12 -20.04
C ALA A 89 -39.28 -48.59 -19.87
N SER A 90 -39.50 -48.07 -18.66
CA SER A 90 -39.41 -46.64 -18.35
C SER A 90 -37.98 -46.11 -18.35
N ILE A 91 -37.03 -46.85 -17.78
CA ILE A 91 -35.60 -46.51 -17.84
C ILE A 91 -35.11 -46.55 -19.30
N PHE A 92 -35.53 -47.53 -20.09
CA PHE A 92 -35.19 -47.60 -21.52
C PHE A 92 -35.76 -46.41 -22.32
N ALA A 93 -37.03 -46.06 -22.11
CA ALA A 93 -37.66 -44.92 -22.79
C ALA A 93 -36.96 -43.59 -22.46
N LEU A 94 -36.66 -43.36 -21.18
CA LEU A 94 -35.95 -42.15 -20.73
C LEU A 94 -34.51 -42.11 -21.27
N TRP A 95 -33.81 -43.25 -21.28
CA TRP A 95 -32.47 -43.38 -21.87
C TRP A 95 -32.46 -43.03 -23.36
N LEU A 96 -33.44 -43.56 -24.12
CA LEU A 96 -33.57 -43.34 -25.56
C LEU A 96 -33.85 -41.87 -25.89
N VAL A 97 -34.78 -41.24 -25.17
CA VAL A 97 -35.15 -39.82 -25.32
C VAL A 97 -33.98 -38.87 -25.04
N CYS A 98 -33.08 -39.25 -24.13
CA CYS A 98 -31.94 -38.41 -23.75
C CYS A 98 -30.68 -38.62 -24.60
N HIS A 99 -30.72 -39.48 -25.63
CA HIS A 99 -29.65 -39.55 -26.64
C HIS A 99 -29.84 -38.47 -27.71
N GLY A 100 -28.72 -37.94 -28.23
CA GLY A 100 -28.68 -36.68 -28.99
C GLY A 100 -29.75 -36.54 -30.09
N GLU A 101 -29.97 -37.58 -30.88
CA GLU A 101 -30.96 -37.59 -31.96
C GLU A 101 -31.96 -38.75 -31.84
N LEU A 102 -33.23 -38.48 -32.13
CA LEU A 102 -34.32 -39.47 -32.15
C LEU A 102 -34.99 -39.52 -33.54
N PRO A 103 -34.27 -39.94 -34.60
CA PRO A 103 -34.83 -40.07 -35.94
C PRO A 103 -35.96 -41.11 -35.98
N LEU A 104 -36.83 -41.02 -36.99
CA LEU A 104 -38.04 -41.83 -37.13
C LEU A 104 -37.87 -43.35 -36.83
N PRO A 105 -36.84 -44.07 -37.32
CA PRO A 105 -36.64 -45.47 -36.96
C PRO A 105 -36.31 -45.72 -35.48
N ARG A 106 -35.60 -44.78 -34.80
CA ARG A 106 -35.38 -44.87 -33.34
C ARG A 106 -36.67 -44.58 -32.56
N LEU A 107 -37.49 -43.62 -33.02
CA LEU A 107 -38.82 -43.35 -32.45
C LEU A 107 -39.73 -44.58 -32.58
N ALA A 108 -39.81 -45.18 -33.78
CA ALA A 108 -40.64 -46.36 -34.03
C ALA A 108 -40.18 -47.58 -33.21
N GLY A 109 -38.88 -47.91 -33.25
CA GLY A 109 -38.33 -49.01 -32.44
C GLY A 109 -38.50 -48.78 -30.93
N GLY A 110 -38.32 -47.54 -30.48
CA GLY A 110 -38.57 -47.13 -29.09
C GLY A 110 -40.03 -47.29 -28.67
N ALA A 111 -40.97 -46.88 -29.53
CA ALA A 111 -42.40 -46.97 -29.26
C ALA A 111 -42.89 -48.42 -29.25
N ILE A 112 -42.31 -49.30 -30.06
CA ILE A 112 -42.57 -50.75 -30.01
C ILE A 112 -42.10 -51.32 -28.66
N VAL A 113 -40.87 -51.01 -28.23
CA VAL A 113 -40.36 -51.51 -26.93
C VAL A 113 -41.18 -50.96 -25.75
N LEU A 114 -41.44 -49.65 -25.71
CA LEU A 114 -42.24 -49.04 -24.65
C LEU A 114 -43.69 -49.55 -24.64
N GLY A 115 -44.34 -49.61 -25.81
CA GLY A 115 -45.70 -50.10 -25.97
C GLY A 115 -45.83 -51.56 -25.56
N SER A 116 -44.90 -52.43 -26.01
CA SER A 116 -44.85 -53.83 -25.57
C SER A 116 -44.61 -53.98 -24.07
N GLY A 117 -43.81 -53.10 -23.45
CA GLY A 117 -43.59 -53.07 -22.00
C GLY A 117 -44.82 -52.65 -21.21
N ILE A 118 -45.57 -51.65 -21.69
CA ILE A 118 -46.84 -51.21 -21.11
C ILE A 118 -47.90 -52.31 -21.21
N VAL A 119 -48.05 -52.93 -22.38
CA VAL A 119 -48.95 -54.07 -22.63
C VAL A 119 -48.57 -55.26 -21.75
N ALA A 120 -47.29 -55.65 -21.73
CA ALA A 120 -46.82 -56.78 -20.93
C ALA A 120 -47.01 -56.54 -19.42
N MET A 121 -46.77 -55.32 -18.93
CA MET A 121 -47.06 -54.94 -17.55
C MET A 121 -48.55 -55.09 -17.25
N HIS A 122 -49.41 -54.51 -18.08
CA HIS A 122 -50.86 -54.52 -17.86
C HIS A 122 -51.43 -55.94 -17.85
N TYR A 123 -51.12 -56.77 -18.85
CA TYR A 123 -51.64 -58.13 -18.89
C TYR A 123 -50.98 -59.07 -17.87
N THR A 124 -49.74 -58.80 -17.42
CA THR A 124 -49.13 -59.52 -16.29
C THR A 124 -49.78 -59.14 -14.96
N GLY A 125 -50.18 -57.87 -14.78
CA GLY A 125 -50.94 -57.42 -13.61
C GLY A 125 -52.35 -58.00 -13.55
N MET A 126 -53.06 -58.03 -14.69
CA MET A 126 -54.34 -58.75 -14.82
C MET A 126 -54.21 -60.25 -14.53
N ALA A 127 -53.13 -60.89 -15.00
CA ALA A 127 -52.85 -62.30 -14.74
C ALA A 127 -52.44 -62.59 -13.28
N ALA A 128 -52.22 -61.57 -12.44
CA ALA A 128 -51.98 -61.74 -11.01
C ALA A 128 -53.28 -61.93 -10.19
N LEU A 129 -54.47 -61.76 -10.79
CA LEU A 129 -55.77 -61.94 -10.13
C LEU A 129 -56.06 -63.42 -9.86
N MET A 130 -56.18 -63.79 -8.58
CA MET A 130 -56.35 -65.19 -8.15
C MET A 130 -57.83 -65.61 -8.15
N LEU A 131 -58.35 -65.87 -9.35
CA LEU A 131 -59.74 -66.28 -9.59
C LEU A 131 -59.88 -67.80 -9.77
N SER A 132 -60.96 -68.39 -9.24
CA SER A 132 -61.26 -69.83 -9.37
C SER A 132 -61.58 -70.27 -10.81
N GLN A 133 -61.96 -69.33 -11.67
CA GLN A 133 -62.06 -69.49 -13.12
C GLN A 133 -61.26 -68.38 -13.79
N GLY A 134 -60.46 -68.73 -14.80
CA GLY A 134 -59.61 -67.77 -15.50
C GLY A 134 -60.39 -66.71 -16.28
N ILE A 135 -59.78 -65.55 -16.48
CA ILE A 135 -60.33 -64.45 -17.28
C ILE A 135 -60.55 -64.92 -18.72
N VAL A 136 -61.74 -64.68 -19.26
CA VAL A 136 -62.05 -64.91 -20.67
C VAL A 136 -61.68 -63.66 -21.46
N TRP A 137 -60.91 -63.82 -22.54
CA TRP A 137 -60.33 -62.68 -23.27
C TRP A 137 -61.06 -62.38 -24.57
N ASN A 138 -61.57 -61.14 -24.67
CA ASN A 138 -62.11 -60.61 -25.90
C ASN A 138 -60.99 -60.06 -26.79
N TRP A 139 -60.47 -60.90 -27.70
CA TRP A 139 -59.31 -60.59 -28.53
C TRP A 139 -59.44 -59.32 -29.38
N GLY A 140 -60.66 -58.87 -29.70
CA GLY A 140 -60.89 -57.59 -30.36
C GLY A 140 -60.46 -56.40 -29.48
N TRP A 141 -60.91 -56.37 -28.23
CA TRP A 141 -60.50 -55.34 -27.27
C TRP A 141 -59.02 -55.45 -26.86
N VAL A 142 -58.46 -56.67 -26.80
CA VAL A 142 -56.99 -56.85 -26.63
C VAL A 142 -56.22 -56.20 -27.78
N LEU A 143 -56.65 -56.39 -29.03
CA LEU A 143 -55.98 -55.77 -30.18
C LEU A 143 -56.09 -54.23 -30.14
N ILE A 144 -57.25 -53.70 -29.75
CA ILE A 144 -57.46 -52.25 -29.61
C ILE A 144 -56.57 -51.66 -28.50
N SER A 145 -56.46 -52.31 -27.33
CA SER A 145 -55.60 -51.82 -26.24
C SER A 145 -54.12 -51.76 -26.65
N VAL A 146 -53.65 -52.76 -27.41
CA VAL A 146 -52.29 -52.81 -27.98
C VAL A 146 -52.05 -51.68 -28.98
N ILE A 147 -53.02 -51.39 -29.86
CA ILE A 147 -52.94 -50.26 -30.81
C ILE A 147 -52.87 -48.93 -30.06
N ILE A 148 -53.68 -48.73 -29.01
CA ILE A 148 -53.65 -47.53 -28.16
C ILE A 148 -52.29 -47.43 -27.45
N ALA A 149 -51.76 -48.52 -26.90
CA ALA A 149 -50.45 -48.54 -26.23
C ALA A 149 -49.30 -48.14 -27.15
N LEU A 150 -49.31 -48.61 -28.41
CA LEU A 150 -48.33 -48.22 -29.43
C LEU A 150 -48.46 -46.74 -29.80
N ALA A 151 -49.67 -46.26 -30.08
CA ALA A 151 -49.93 -44.85 -30.42
C ALA A 151 -49.53 -43.90 -29.28
N ALA A 152 -49.92 -44.24 -28.04
CA ALA A 152 -49.52 -43.51 -26.83
C ALA A 152 -48.00 -43.50 -26.64
N SER A 153 -47.30 -44.60 -26.95
CA SER A 153 -45.85 -44.68 -26.83
C SER A 153 -45.11 -43.83 -27.87
N VAL A 154 -45.62 -43.73 -29.12
CA VAL A 154 -45.09 -42.78 -30.12
C VAL A 154 -45.28 -41.35 -29.63
N ALA A 155 -46.47 -40.99 -29.16
CA ALA A 155 -46.76 -39.64 -28.66
C ALA A 155 -45.90 -39.28 -27.44
N ALA A 156 -45.77 -40.18 -26.47
CA ALA A 156 -44.97 -40.00 -25.26
C ALA A 156 -43.48 -39.75 -25.57
N LEU A 157 -42.87 -40.60 -26.42
CA LEU A 157 -41.46 -40.46 -26.78
C LEU A 157 -41.21 -39.18 -27.60
N TRP A 158 -42.11 -38.81 -28.50
CA TRP A 158 -42.01 -37.58 -29.29
C TRP A 158 -42.17 -36.32 -28.43
N LEU A 159 -43.15 -36.28 -27.52
CA LEU A 159 -43.35 -35.18 -26.57
C LEU A 159 -42.16 -35.05 -25.63
N ALA A 160 -41.66 -36.15 -25.08
CA ALA A 160 -40.52 -36.15 -24.17
C ALA A 160 -39.22 -35.70 -24.87
N PHE A 161 -38.97 -36.12 -26.12
CA PHE A 161 -37.84 -35.63 -26.90
C PHE A 161 -37.98 -34.13 -27.21
N LYS A 162 -39.16 -33.67 -27.68
CA LYS A 162 -39.39 -32.28 -28.06
C LYS A 162 -39.40 -31.29 -26.89
N LEU A 163 -39.68 -31.76 -25.66
CA LEU A 163 -39.76 -30.93 -24.45
C LEU A 163 -38.59 -31.11 -23.47
N ARG A 164 -37.54 -31.90 -23.83
CA ARG A 164 -36.33 -32.05 -22.99
C ARG A 164 -35.48 -30.78 -22.96
N GLU A 165 -35.38 -30.09 -24.10
CA GLU A 165 -34.55 -28.88 -24.28
C GLU A 165 -35.37 -27.62 -23.97
N GLY A 166 -34.81 -26.74 -23.14
CA GLY A 166 -35.39 -25.47 -22.73
C GLY A 166 -35.79 -25.41 -21.25
N HIS A 167 -35.45 -24.29 -20.61
CA HIS A 167 -35.74 -23.97 -19.21
C HIS A 167 -36.69 -22.77 -19.05
N GLU A 168 -37.26 -22.27 -20.14
CA GLU A 168 -38.20 -21.14 -20.14
C GLU A 168 -39.58 -21.54 -19.58
N GLY A 169 -40.30 -20.57 -18.99
CA GLY A 169 -41.65 -20.80 -18.44
C GLY A 169 -42.67 -21.34 -19.47
N ARG A 170 -42.45 -21.06 -20.76
CA ARG A 170 -43.24 -21.62 -21.87
C ARG A 170 -43.05 -23.13 -22.04
N VAL A 171 -41.86 -23.65 -21.74
CA VAL A 171 -41.59 -25.11 -21.79
C VAL A 171 -42.22 -25.81 -20.58
N ALA A 172 -42.16 -25.19 -19.40
CA ALA A 172 -42.80 -25.73 -18.19
C ALA A 172 -44.33 -25.89 -18.37
N THR A 173 -45.01 -24.89 -18.94
CA THR A 173 -46.45 -24.97 -19.24
C THR A 173 -46.76 -26.04 -20.31
N LEU A 174 -45.94 -26.16 -21.36
CA LEU A 174 -46.10 -27.23 -22.36
C LEU A 174 -45.91 -28.63 -21.76
N ARG A 175 -45.01 -28.83 -20.78
CA ARG A 175 -44.86 -30.11 -20.07
C ARG A 175 -46.12 -30.48 -19.28
N VAL A 176 -46.81 -29.52 -18.66
CA VAL A 176 -48.09 -29.77 -17.97
C VAL A 176 -49.16 -30.24 -18.97
N CYS A 177 -49.33 -29.54 -20.10
CA CYS A 177 -50.27 -29.95 -21.14
C CYS A 177 -49.95 -31.35 -21.71
N ALA A 178 -48.66 -31.62 -21.98
CA ALA A 178 -48.21 -32.93 -22.45
C ALA A 178 -48.47 -34.05 -21.42
N SER A 179 -48.27 -33.80 -20.12
CA SER A 179 -48.55 -34.78 -19.06
C SER A 179 -50.04 -35.11 -18.89
N VAL A 180 -50.93 -34.15 -19.15
CA VAL A 180 -52.39 -34.38 -19.17
C VAL A 180 -52.76 -35.33 -20.33
N VAL A 181 -52.24 -35.06 -21.53
CA VAL A 181 -52.50 -35.91 -22.72
C VAL A 181 -51.90 -37.30 -22.55
N MET A 182 -50.66 -37.41 -22.06
CA MET A 182 -50.01 -38.70 -21.80
C MET A 182 -50.74 -39.50 -20.71
N GLY A 183 -51.14 -38.85 -19.61
CA GLY A 183 -51.88 -39.50 -18.53
C GLY A 183 -53.23 -40.04 -18.98
N ALA A 184 -53.97 -39.26 -19.78
CA ALA A 184 -55.23 -39.69 -20.39
C ALA A 184 -55.05 -40.87 -21.37
N ALA A 185 -53.99 -40.88 -22.19
CA ALA A 185 -53.70 -41.98 -23.11
C ALA A 185 -53.29 -43.26 -22.38
N ILE A 186 -52.51 -43.15 -21.29
CA ILE A 186 -52.10 -44.27 -20.44
C ILE A 186 -53.31 -44.89 -19.71
N ALA A 187 -54.20 -44.06 -19.16
CA ALA A 187 -55.44 -44.53 -18.55
C ALA A 187 -56.41 -45.14 -19.58
N GLY A 188 -56.57 -44.50 -20.75
CA GLY A 188 -57.42 -45.02 -21.83
C GLY A 188 -56.97 -46.39 -22.33
N MET A 189 -55.67 -46.62 -22.47
CA MET A 189 -55.09 -47.94 -22.74
C MET A 189 -55.51 -48.96 -21.69
N HIS A 190 -55.36 -48.62 -20.40
CA HIS A 190 -55.67 -49.50 -19.29
C HIS A 190 -57.16 -49.87 -19.23
N TYR A 191 -58.07 -48.89 -19.28
CA TYR A 191 -59.50 -49.16 -19.23
C TYR A 191 -60.01 -49.89 -20.50
N THR A 192 -59.38 -49.68 -21.66
CA THR A 192 -59.66 -50.51 -22.86
C THR A 192 -59.20 -51.96 -22.66
N GLY A 193 -58.08 -52.18 -21.98
CA GLY A 193 -57.63 -53.53 -21.61
C GLY A 193 -58.50 -54.19 -20.53
N MET A 194 -59.09 -53.42 -19.61
CA MET A 194 -60.13 -53.91 -18.68
C MET A 194 -61.39 -54.36 -19.43
N MET A 195 -61.84 -53.61 -20.46
CA MET A 195 -62.96 -54.02 -21.32
C MET A 195 -62.70 -55.30 -22.14
N ALA A 196 -61.45 -55.76 -22.22
CA ALA A 196 -61.11 -57.03 -22.84
C ALA A 196 -61.25 -58.26 -21.91
N ALA A 197 -61.43 -58.03 -20.60
CA ALA A 197 -61.52 -59.08 -19.58
C ALA A 197 -62.99 -59.38 -19.23
N GLU A 198 -63.48 -60.53 -19.67
CA GLU A 198 -64.82 -61.02 -19.35
C GLU A 198 -64.78 -61.99 -18.16
N PHE A 199 -65.53 -61.68 -17.10
CA PHE A 199 -65.57 -62.46 -15.86
C PHE A 199 -66.79 -63.40 -15.82
N PRO A 200 -66.60 -64.74 -15.77
CA PRO A 200 -67.68 -65.71 -15.66
C PRO A 200 -68.55 -65.51 -14.41
N ALA A 201 -69.86 -65.75 -14.52
CA ALA A 201 -70.72 -65.75 -13.34
C ALA A 201 -70.44 -67.01 -12.49
N GLY A 202 -70.12 -66.83 -11.21
CA GLY A 202 -69.69 -67.92 -10.32
C GLY A 202 -68.16 -68.03 -10.14
N SER A 203 -67.36 -67.08 -10.66
CA SER A 203 -65.97 -66.94 -10.24
C SER A 203 -65.90 -66.49 -8.78
N HIS A 204 -65.08 -67.16 -7.98
CA HIS A 204 -64.76 -66.76 -6.60
C HIS A 204 -63.26 -66.49 -6.48
N SER A 205 -62.87 -65.65 -5.53
CA SER A 205 -61.47 -65.35 -5.24
C SER A 205 -60.85 -66.49 -4.43
N MET A 206 -59.54 -66.69 -4.55
CA MET A 206 -58.80 -67.65 -3.73
C MET A 206 -58.24 -66.96 -2.47
N ASP A 207 -58.39 -67.59 -1.29
CA ASP A 207 -57.94 -67.04 0.00
C ASP A 207 -56.40 -66.89 0.14
N ALA A 208 -55.63 -67.41 -0.83
CA ALA A 208 -54.18 -67.53 -0.76
C ALA A 208 -53.38 -66.35 -1.37
N GLY A 209 -53.91 -65.12 -1.30
CA GLY A 209 -53.31 -63.94 -1.93
C GLY A 209 -53.26 -62.68 -1.06
N VAL A 210 -52.73 -61.58 -1.61
CA VAL A 210 -52.64 -60.30 -0.90
C VAL A 210 -53.99 -59.56 -0.96
N ASN A 211 -54.46 -59.07 0.19
CA ASN A 211 -55.70 -58.29 0.32
C ASN A 211 -55.66 -56.99 -0.52
N SER A 212 -56.67 -56.81 -1.37
CA SER A 212 -56.84 -55.66 -2.27
C SER A 212 -56.72 -54.29 -1.57
N ASN A 213 -57.45 -54.08 -0.48
CA ASN A 213 -57.60 -52.77 0.16
C ASN A 213 -56.31 -52.32 0.86
N TRP A 214 -55.57 -53.25 1.47
CA TRP A 214 -54.24 -52.95 2.01
C TRP A 214 -53.23 -52.64 0.90
N LEU A 215 -53.21 -53.45 -0.16
CA LEU A 215 -52.33 -53.25 -1.31
C LEU A 215 -52.60 -51.91 -2.00
N ALA A 216 -53.87 -51.54 -2.18
CA ALA A 216 -54.33 -50.26 -2.72
C ALA A 216 -53.71 -49.06 -1.99
N MET A 217 -53.83 -49.04 -0.66
CA MET A 217 -53.34 -47.95 0.19
C MET A 217 -51.81 -47.87 0.13
N VAL A 218 -51.11 -48.99 0.24
CA VAL A 218 -49.64 -49.03 0.19
C VAL A 218 -49.12 -48.56 -1.17
N VAL A 219 -49.66 -49.08 -2.28
CA VAL A 219 -49.24 -48.68 -3.64
C VAL A 219 -49.49 -47.18 -3.88
N THR A 220 -50.64 -46.66 -3.48
CA THR A 220 -51.00 -45.25 -3.65
C THR A 220 -50.06 -44.33 -2.84
N VAL A 221 -49.89 -44.60 -1.54
CA VAL A 221 -49.06 -43.76 -0.65
C VAL A 221 -47.59 -43.80 -1.05
N VAL A 222 -47.04 -44.98 -1.34
CA VAL A 222 -45.64 -45.14 -1.75
C VAL A 222 -45.38 -44.44 -3.10
N THR A 223 -46.29 -44.56 -4.06
CA THR A 223 -46.14 -43.91 -5.37
C THR A 223 -46.19 -42.39 -5.27
N LEU A 224 -47.15 -41.83 -4.53
CA LEU A 224 -47.25 -40.39 -4.31
C LEU A 224 -46.02 -39.84 -3.57
N ALA A 225 -45.47 -40.59 -2.61
CA ALA A 225 -44.22 -40.23 -1.95
C ALA A 225 -43.01 -40.23 -2.90
N ILE A 226 -42.85 -41.27 -3.74
CA ILE A 226 -41.75 -41.36 -4.72
C ILE A 226 -41.82 -40.21 -5.73
N LEU A 227 -42.99 -39.95 -6.31
CA LEU A 227 -43.19 -38.86 -7.27
C LEU A 227 -42.96 -37.48 -6.62
N GLY A 228 -43.53 -37.26 -5.42
CA GLY A 228 -43.37 -36.01 -4.66
C GLY A 228 -41.92 -35.72 -4.28
N ILE A 229 -41.16 -36.73 -3.82
CA ILE A 229 -39.73 -36.59 -3.51
C ILE A 229 -38.93 -36.28 -4.78
N THR A 230 -39.21 -36.98 -5.89
CA THR A 230 -38.49 -36.77 -7.17
C THR A 230 -38.67 -35.34 -7.68
N LEU A 231 -39.90 -34.81 -7.64
CA LEU A 231 -40.21 -33.43 -8.03
C LEU A 231 -39.61 -32.39 -7.07
N LEU A 232 -39.62 -32.65 -5.76
CA LEU A 232 -38.99 -31.78 -4.75
C LEU A 232 -37.47 -31.66 -4.98
N VAL A 233 -36.79 -32.77 -5.25
CA VAL A 233 -35.35 -32.78 -5.53
C VAL A 233 -35.04 -32.04 -6.85
N SER A 234 -35.85 -32.21 -7.90
CA SER A 234 -35.72 -31.42 -9.14
C SER A 234 -35.89 -29.91 -8.93
N MET A 235 -36.91 -29.50 -8.15
CA MET A 235 -37.13 -28.08 -7.81
C MET A 235 -35.96 -27.49 -7.01
N LEU A 236 -35.36 -28.25 -6.10
CA LEU A 236 -34.22 -27.80 -5.31
C LEU A 236 -32.97 -27.64 -6.18
N ASP A 237 -32.67 -28.60 -7.06
CA ASP A 237 -31.59 -28.50 -8.06
C ASP A 237 -31.74 -27.26 -8.95
N ALA A 238 -32.92 -27.06 -9.54
CA ALA A 238 -33.25 -25.88 -10.35
C ALA A 238 -33.00 -24.55 -9.61
N ARG A 239 -33.41 -24.48 -8.33
CA ARG A 239 -33.21 -23.29 -7.47
C ARG A 239 -31.74 -23.08 -7.08
N MET A 240 -30.93 -24.13 -6.97
CA MET A 240 -29.50 -23.98 -6.72
C MET A 240 -28.75 -23.49 -7.97
N GLN A 241 -29.03 -24.09 -9.13
CA GLN A 241 -28.41 -23.71 -10.41
C GLN A 241 -28.64 -22.23 -10.74
N ALA A 242 -29.88 -21.75 -10.61
CA ALA A 242 -30.24 -20.35 -10.83
C ALA A 242 -29.56 -19.37 -9.84
N ARG A 243 -29.26 -19.80 -8.61
CA ARG A 243 -28.50 -18.98 -7.64
C ARG A 243 -27.01 -18.93 -7.95
N THR A 244 -26.44 -20.03 -8.45
CA THR A 244 -25.01 -20.09 -8.79
C THR A 244 -24.65 -19.26 -10.03
N SER A 245 -25.52 -19.18 -11.04
CA SER A 245 -25.27 -18.35 -12.23
C SER A 245 -25.25 -16.85 -11.91
N ILE A 246 -26.26 -16.36 -11.17
CA ILE A 246 -26.34 -14.95 -10.74
C ILE A 246 -25.14 -14.55 -9.88
N LEU A 247 -24.70 -15.43 -8.97
CA LEU A 247 -23.52 -15.18 -8.15
C LEU A 247 -22.23 -15.17 -8.97
N ALA A 248 -22.13 -15.99 -10.02
CA ALA A 248 -20.98 -16.02 -10.91
C ALA A 248 -20.90 -14.79 -11.82
N SER A 249 -22.02 -14.29 -12.36
CA SER A 249 -22.04 -13.06 -13.16
C SER A 249 -21.70 -11.83 -12.31
N SER A 250 -22.34 -11.68 -11.13
CA SER A 250 -22.06 -10.58 -10.20
C SER A 250 -20.60 -10.57 -9.72
N LEU A 251 -20.00 -11.74 -9.49
CA LEU A 251 -18.57 -11.84 -9.16
C LEU A 251 -17.67 -11.45 -10.33
N ALA A 252 -18.01 -11.83 -11.56
CA ALA A 252 -17.24 -11.47 -12.76
C ALA A 252 -17.31 -9.97 -13.07
N GLU A 253 -18.46 -9.34 -12.78
CA GLU A 253 -18.70 -7.90 -12.96
C GLU A 253 -17.94 -7.07 -11.92
N ALA A 254 -18.09 -7.38 -10.63
CA ALA A 254 -17.32 -6.74 -9.56
C ALA A 254 -15.79 -6.91 -9.73
N ASN A 255 -15.33 -8.06 -10.24
CA ASN A 255 -13.91 -8.26 -10.56
C ASN A 255 -13.41 -7.37 -11.72
N ARG A 256 -14.28 -6.96 -12.66
CA ARG A 256 -13.91 -6.02 -13.74
C ARG A 256 -13.79 -4.60 -13.22
N GLU A 257 -14.72 -4.15 -12.40
CA GLU A 257 -14.66 -2.83 -11.74
C GLU A 257 -13.41 -2.72 -10.86
N LEU A 258 -13.13 -3.76 -10.05
CA LEU A 258 -11.91 -3.83 -9.24
C LEU A 258 -10.63 -3.82 -10.09
N ALA A 259 -10.62 -4.49 -11.24
CA ALA A 259 -9.47 -4.44 -12.16
C ALA A 259 -9.29 -3.06 -12.80
N GLN A 260 -10.36 -2.37 -13.17
CA GLN A 260 -10.28 -0.99 -13.68
C GLN A 260 -9.74 -0.02 -12.60
N LEU A 261 -10.26 -0.10 -11.38
CA LEU A 261 -9.83 0.72 -10.23
C LEU A 261 -8.40 0.43 -9.76
N ALA A 262 -7.86 -0.76 -10.06
CA ALA A 262 -6.48 -1.14 -9.71
C ALA A 262 -5.44 -0.73 -10.75
N LEU A 263 -5.84 -0.48 -12.01
CA LEU A 263 -4.93 -0.31 -13.15
C LEU A 263 -4.96 1.07 -13.81
N HIS A 264 -5.84 1.98 -13.36
CA HIS A 264 -5.94 3.36 -13.86
C HIS A 264 -5.79 4.36 -12.72
N ASP A 265 -5.45 5.60 -13.06
CA ASP A 265 -5.56 6.74 -12.15
C ASP A 265 -7.04 7.10 -11.93
N ASN A 266 -7.38 7.48 -10.70
CA ASN A 266 -8.76 7.80 -10.33
C ASN A 266 -9.20 9.18 -10.81
N LEU A 267 -8.26 10.12 -11.00
CA LEU A 267 -8.55 11.47 -11.50
C LEU A 267 -8.59 11.49 -13.03
N THR A 268 -7.47 11.19 -13.68
CA THR A 268 -7.29 11.36 -15.14
C THR A 268 -7.80 10.18 -15.97
N ARG A 269 -8.12 9.05 -15.34
CA ARG A 269 -8.52 7.77 -15.99
C ARG A 269 -7.48 7.15 -16.93
N LEU A 270 -6.30 7.74 -17.06
CA LEU A 270 -5.16 7.13 -17.72
C LEU A 270 -4.72 5.83 -17.01
N PRO A 271 -4.08 4.88 -17.70
CA PRO A 271 -3.21 3.88 -17.10
C PRO A 271 -2.38 4.43 -15.94
N ASN A 272 -2.38 3.71 -14.81
CA ASN A 272 -1.47 3.99 -13.71
C ASN A 272 -0.14 3.23 -13.91
N ARG A 273 0.82 3.45 -12.99
CA ARG A 273 2.15 2.84 -13.01
C ARG A 273 2.13 1.31 -13.25
N ILE A 274 1.22 0.56 -12.63
CA ILE A 274 1.16 -0.91 -12.75
C ILE A 274 0.77 -1.34 -14.18
N LEU A 275 -0.15 -0.60 -14.82
CA LEU A 275 -0.53 -0.88 -16.21
C LEU A 275 0.52 -0.37 -17.20
N LEU A 276 1.26 0.69 -16.88
CA LEU A 276 2.41 1.12 -17.69
C LEU A 276 3.54 0.08 -17.67
N GLU A 277 3.87 -0.47 -16.50
CA GLU A 277 4.89 -1.52 -16.33
C GLU A 277 4.57 -2.75 -17.21
N ASP A 278 3.33 -3.27 -17.16
CA ASP A 278 2.83 -4.35 -18.05
C ASP A 278 2.93 -3.99 -19.54
N ARG A 279 2.59 -2.76 -19.92
CA ARG A 279 2.68 -2.29 -21.32
C ARG A 279 4.11 -2.15 -21.81
N LEU A 280 5.02 -1.71 -20.94
CA LEU A 280 6.44 -1.57 -21.26
C LEU A 280 7.12 -2.94 -21.39
N GLU A 281 6.81 -3.91 -20.50
CA GLU A 281 7.25 -5.30 -20.68
C GLU A 281 6.71 -5.91 -21.99
N GLN A 282 5.44 -5.65 -22.35
CA GLN A 282 4.87 -6.09 -23.63
C GLN A 282 5.57 -5.45 -24.84
N ALA A 283 5.93 -4.16 -24.77
CA ALA A 283 6.65 -3.46 -25.83
C ALA A 283 8.08 -3.99 -26.00
N ILE A 284 8.82 -4.20 -24.91
CA ILE A 284 10.14 -4.83 -24.89
C ILE A 284 10.09 -6.24 -25.52
N ASN A 285 9.12 -7.06 -25.13
CA ASN A 285 8.95 -8.41 -25.68
C ASN A 285 8.51 -8.42 -27.17
N LYS A 286 7.80 -7.38 -27.63
CA LYS A 286 7.48 -7.20 -29.06
C LYS A 286 8.73 -6.77 -29.84
N ALA A 287 9.43 -5.72 -29.39
CA ALA A 287 10.63 -5.19 -30.02
C ALA A 287 11.71 -6.28 -30.23
N ASN A 288 11.97 -7.09 -29.20
CA ASN A 288 12.92 -8.22 -29.29
C ASN A 288 12.48 -9.33 -30.25
N ARG A 289 11.18 -9.49 -30.53
CA ARG A 289 10.64 -10.50 -31.45
C ARG A 289 10.59 -10.02 -32.89
N GLU A 290 10.28 -8.75 -33.11
CA GLU A 290 9.95 -8.16 -34.41
C GLU A 290 11.02 -7.19 -34.93
N CYS A 291 12.07 -6.93 -34.14
CA CYS A 291 13.15 -5.98 -34.42
C CYS A 291 12.65 -4.53 -34.65
N SER A 292 11.50 -4.17 -34.05
CA SER A 292 10.95 -2.82 -34.04
C SER A 292 11.54 -1.97 -32.92
N GLN A 293 11.42 -0.64 -33.03
CA GLN A 293 11.82 0.31 -31.98
C GLN A 293 10.58 0.92 -31.32
N PHE A 294 10.77 1.45 -30.11
CA PHE A 294 9.78 2.28 -29.43
C PHE A 294 10.48 3.40 -28.65
N ALA A 295 9.78 4.51 -28.45
CA ALA A 295 10.22 5.59 -27.59
C ALA A 295 9.38 5.62 -26.31
N LEU A 296 10.05 5.89 -25.19
CA LEU A 296 9.44 6.17 -23.90
C LEU A 296 9.78 7.61 -23.51
N MET A 297 8.76 8.39 -23.18
CA MET A 297 8.88 9.80 -22.81
C MET A 297 8.41 9.99 -21.39
N PHE A 298 9.32 10.40 -20.50
CA PHE A 298 8.96 10.87 -19.15
C PHE A 298 8.65 12.37 -19.22
N MET A 299 7.54 12.80 -18.64
CA MET A 299 7.00 14.15 -18.83
C MET A 299 6.50 14.74 -17.51
N ASP A 300 6.70 16.04 -17.32
CA ASP A 300 6.37 16.73 -16.07
C ASP A 300 5.90 18.16 -16.33
N LEU A 301 4.85 18.60 -15.61
CA LEU A 301 4.23 19.92 -15.74
C LEU A 301 4.95 20.99 -14.91
N ASP A 302 5.84 21.73 -15.58
CA ASP A 302 6.51 22.87 -14.99
C ASP A 302 5.53 23.96 -14.54
N GLY A 303 5.63 24.31 -13.25
CA GLY A 303 4.76 25.29 -12.59
C GLY A 303 3.54 24.71 -11.90
N PHE A 304 3.23 23.41 -12.05
CA PHE A 304 2.01 22.81 -11.47
C PHE A 304 1.88 23.01 -9.95
N LYS A 305 2.97 22.91 -9.19
CA LYS A 305 2.93 23.23 -7.75
C LYS A 305 2.50 24.67 -7.48
N ALA A 306 3.00 25.66 -8.23
CA ALA A 306 2.61 27.06 -8.03
C ALA A 306 1.12 27.28 -8.31
N VAL A 307 0.53 26.56 -9.28
CA VAL A 307 -0.92 26.56 -9.52
C VAL A 307 -1.69 26.01 -8.31
N ASN A 308 -1.22 24.92 -7.69
CA ASN A 308 -1.84 24.37 -6.47
C ASN A 308 -1.72 25.34 -5.29
N ASP A 309 -0.53 25.91 -5.06
CA ASP A 309 -0.26 26.79 -3.93
C ASP A 309 -1.03 28.13 -4.05
N ALA A 310 -1.28 28.63 -5.28
CA ALA A 310 -1.99 29.90 -5.52
C ALA A 310 -3.52 29.75 -5.69
N PHE A 311 -4.01 28.69 -6.33
CA PHE A 311 -5.44 28.53 -6.69
C PHE A 311 -6.12 27.34 -5.98
N GLY A 312 -5.37 26.53 -5.24
CA GLY A 312 -5.86 25.38 -4.47
C GLY A 312 -6.08 24.13 -5.31
N HIS A 313 -5.92 22.96 -4.68
CA HIS A 313 -5.88 21.65 -5.36
C HIS A 313 -7.03 21.36 -6.35
N HIS A 314 -8.25 21.85 -6.11
CA HIS A 314 -9.37 21.66 -7.05
C HIS A 314 -9.12 22.26 -8.47
N ILE A 315 -8.35 23.35 -8.57
CA ILE A 315 -7.93 23.94 -9.85
C ILE A 315 -6.76 23.13 -10.44
N GLY A 316 -5.85 22.63 -9.60
CA GLY A 316 -4.80 21.70 -10.03
C GLY A 316 -5.35 20.39 -10.60
N ASP A 317 -6.31 19.76 -9.92
CA ASP A 317 -7.01 18.56 -10.40
C ASP A 317 -7.73 18.80 -11.73
N SER A 318 -8.39 19.96 -11.87
CA SER A 318 -9.01 20.37 -13.14
C SER A 318 -7.98 20.55 -14.26
N LEU A 319 -6.82 21.15 -13.94
CA LEU A 319 -5.71 21.34 -14.89
C LEU A 319 -5.10 20.00 -15.34
N LEU A 320 -4.94 19.03 -14.44
CA LEU A 320 -4.46 17.69 -14.77
C LEU A 320 -5.42 16.94 -15.72
N ILE A 321 -6.73 17.13 -15.55
CA ILE A 321 -7.75 16.61 -16.48
C ILE A 321 -7.61 17.30 -17.85
N SER A 322 -7.59 18.63 -17.90
CA SER A 322 -7.49 19.37 -19.17
C SER A 322 -6.15 19.12 -19.90
N VAL A 323 -5.05 18.91 -19.17
CA VAL A 323 -3.77 18.46 -19.72
C VAL A 323 -3.91 17.06 -20.32
N THR A 324 -4.51 16.12 -19.59
CA THR A 324 -4.74 14.74 -20.06
C THR A 324 -5.54 14.71 -21.36
N GLU A 325 -6.62 15.49 -21.43
CA GLU A 325 -7.46 15.63 -22.61
C GLU A 325 -6.65 16.20 -23.78
N ARG A 326 -5.97 17.34 -23.58
CA ARG A 326 -5.18 18.00 -24.62
C ARG A 326 -4.01 17.16 -25.14
N MET A 327 -3.32 16.42 -24.26
CA MET A 327 -2.30 15.44 -24.65
C MET A 327 -2.91 14.33 -25.52
N SER A 328 -4.04 13.77 -25.10
CA SER A 328 -4.71 12.67 -25.80
C SER A 328 -5.20 13.07 -27.19
N GLU A 329 -5.65 14.32 -27.37
CA GLU A 329 -6.04 14.89 -28.68
C GLU A 329 -4.87 15.00 -29.67
N GLN A 330 -3.64 15.18 -29.20
CA GLN A 330 -2.46 15.24 -30.08
C GLN A 330 -2.06 13.86 -30.61
N MET A 331 -2.36 12.79 -29.86
CA MET A 331 -1.91 11.43 -30.18
C MET A 331 -2.78 10.72 -31.21
N LYS A 332 -2.16 10.01 -32.16
CA LYS A 332 -2.83 9.22 -33.19
C LYS A 332 -2.11 7.89 -33.41
N GLY A 333 -2.86 6.79 -33.51
CA GLY A 333 -2.31 5.44 -33.68
C GLY A 333 -2.22 4.66 -32.37
N TYR A 334 -1.24 3.77 -32.26
CA TYR A 334 -1.02 2.95 -31.06
C TYR A 334 -0.05 3.64 -30.10
N TYR A 335 -0.57 4.09 -28.96
CA TYR A 335 0.19 4.71 -27.88
C TYR A 335 -0.33 4.23 -26.51
N THR A 336 0.48 4.41 -25.48
CA THR A 336 0.05 4.31 -24.07
C THR A 336 0.51 5.56 -23.34
N LEU A 337 -0.43 6.47 -23.07
CA LEU A 337 -0.24 7.59 -22.14
C LEU A 337 -0.64 7.11 -20.74
N ALA A 338 0.19 7.40 -19.74
CA ALA A 338 0.01 6.98 -18.36
C ALA A 338 0.30 8.15 -17.39
N ARG A 339 -0.24 8.10 -16.17
CA ARG A 339 0.09 9.03 -15.09
C ARG A 339 0.70 8.26 -13.92
N LEU A 340 1.86 8.72 -13.45
CA LEU A 340 2.60 8.05 -12.35
C LEU A 340 2.18 8.58 -10.98
N GLY A 341 1.85 9.87 -10.89
CA GLY A 341 1.42 10.58 -9.69
C GLY A 341 1.68 12.08 -9.83
N GLY A 342 0.95 12.93 -9.10
CA GLY A 342 1.18 14.39 -9.14
C GLY A 342 1.13 14.97 -10.55
N ASP A 343 2.21 15.65 -10.93
CA ASP A 343 2.53 16.28 -12.21
C ASP A 343 3.22 15.32 -13.23
N GLU A 344 3.55 14.08 -12.84
CA GLU A 344 4.30 13.10 -13.66
C GLU A 344 3.40 12.29 -14.62
N PHE A 345 3.71 12.39 -15.92
CA PHE A 345 3.11 11.59 -17.00
C PHE A 345 4.18 10.81 -17.76
N VAL A 346 3.81 9.67 -18.34
CA VAL A 346 4.70 8.89 -19.23
C VAL A 346 3.96 8.49 -20.48
N LEU A 347 4.60 8.66 -21.64
CA LEU A 347 4.08 8.27 -22.95
C LEU A 347 4.99 7.20 -23.58
N LEU A 348 4.38 6.09 -24.00
CA LEU A 348 5.01 4.99 -24.73
C LEU A 348 4.43 4.95 -26.15
N ILE A 349 5.28 5.07 -27.17
CA ILE A 349 4.92 5.05 -28.60
C ILE A 349 5.85 4.13 -29.41
N GLU A 350 5.29 3.41 -30.37
CA GLU A 350 6.09 2.70 -31.37
C GLU A 350 6.63 3.69 -32.42
N ILE A 351 7.90 3.55 -32.81
CA ILE A 351 8.58 4.47 -33.75
C ILE A 351 9.36 3.72 -34.82
N THR A 352 9.62 4.39 -35.95
CA THR A 352 10.46 3.90 -37.04
C THR A 352 11.85 4.52 -36.99
N GLU A 353 11.95 5.81 -36.62
CA GLU A 353 13.20 6.51 -36.36
C GLU A 353 13.09 7.47 -35.16
N PRO A 354 14.19 7.84 -34.46
CA PRO A 354 14.14 8.74 -33.32
C PRO A 354 13.51 10.12 -33.58
N ASN A 355 13.49 10.61 -34.82
CA ASN A 355 12.79 11.84 -35.17
C ASN A 355 11.27 11.76 -34.97
N ASP A 356 10.66 10.56 -35.08
CA ASP A 356 9.24 10.36 -34.79
C ASP A 356 8.92 10.80 -33.35
N ALA A 357 9.81 10.41 -32.42
CA ALA A 357 9.72 10.80 -31.01
C ALA A 357 9.97 12.30 -30.81
N ALA A 358 10.95 12.89 -31.50
CA ALA A 358 11.22 14.32 -31.45
C ALA A 358 10.02 15.16 -31.91
N ALA A 359 9.36 14.76 -33.00
CA ALA A 359 8.19 15.44 -33.55
C ALA A 359 6.98 15.36 -32.61
N VAL A 360 6.73 14.20 -32.00
CA VAL A 360 5.65 14.03 -31.00
C VAL A 360 5.93 14.86 -29.73
N ALA A 361 7.18 14.90 -29.26
CA ALA A 361 7.56 15.71 -28.11
C ALA A 361 7.41 17.22 -28.38
N ASP A 362 7.86 17.71 -29.53
CA ASP A 362 7.69 19.10 -29.98
C ASP A 362 6.21 19.50 -30.08
N GLN A 363 5.36 18.61 -30.63
CA GLN A 363 3.92 18.83 -30.71
C GLN A 363 3.26 18.89 -29.32
N LEU A 364 3.70 18.05 -28.37
CA LEU A 364 3.18 18.05 -27.00
C LEU A 364 3.56 19.32 -26.23
N VAL A 365 4.82 19.74 -26.28
CA VAL A 365 5.29 20.99 -25.65
C VAL A 365 4.47 22.18 -26.18
N LYS A 366 4.36 22.33 -27.51
CA LYS A 366 3.57 23.40 -28.17
C LYS A 366 2.05 23.31 -28.00
N ALA A 367 1.54 22.20 -27.44
CA ALA A 367 0.15 22.05 -27.05
C ALA A 367 -0.07 22.46 -25.58
N ILE A 368 0.84 22.11 -24.66
CA ILE A 368 0.74 22.46 -23.24
C ILE A 368 1.06 23.94 -22.99
N ASP A 369 2.03 24.52 -23.70
CA ASP A 369 2.45 25.93 -23.61
C ASP A 369 1.31 26.95 -23.84
N ARG A 370 0.19 26.53 -24.45
CA ARG A 370 -1.00 27.37 -24.66
C ARG A 370 -1.82 27.50 -23.37
N PRO A 371 -2.43 28.67 -23.07
CA PRO A 371 -3.26 28.84 -21.89
C PRO A 371 -4.37 27.78 -21.71
N PHE A 372 -4.69 27.49 -20.45
CA PHE A 372 -5.80 26.65 -20.02
C PHE A 372 -6.86 27.51 -19.31
N SER A 373 -7.97 27.78 -19.99
CA SER A 373 -9.12 28.52 -19.43
C SER A 373 -9.92 27.61 -18.49
N ILE A 374 -9.64 27.69 -17.19
CA ILE A 374 -10.22 26.81 -16.16
C ILE A 374 -11.06 27.64 -15.19
N SER A 375 -12.37 27.39 -15.22
CA SER A 375 -13.41 28.10 -14.44
C SER A 375 -13.49 29.61 -14.72
N ARG A 376 -12.54 30.39 -14.18
CA ARG A 376 -12.44 31.86 -14.33
C ARG A 376 -10.99 32.35 -14.46
N TYR A 377 -10.05 31.44 -14.66
CA TYR A 377 -8.62 31.71 -14.71
C TYR A 377 -8.04 31.17 -16.01
N ASP A 378 -7.23 31.95 -16.71
CA ASP A 378 -6.36 31.46 -17.78
C ASP A 378 -5.00 31.11 -17.18
N LEU A 379 -4.69 29.82 -17.13
CA LEU A 379 -3.48 29.29 -16.52
C LEU A 379 -2.45 28.92 -17.59
N VAL A 380 -1.20 29.33 -17.40
CA VAL A 380 -0.08 28.94 -18.26
C VAL A 380 0.82 28.00 -17.47
N VAL A 381 1.11 26.84 -18.06
CA VAL A 381 2.08 25.84 -17.58
C VAL A 381 2.89 25.35 -18.76
N SER A 382 4.10 24.88 -18.50
CA SER A 382 4.99 24.33 -19.52
C SER A 382 5.24 22.84 -19.29
N LEU A 383 5.86 22.16 -20.27
CA LEU A 383 6.13 20.73 -20.20
C LEU A 383 7.62 20.46 -20.39
N SER A 384 8.25 19.76 -19.44
CA SER A 384 9.59 19.21 -19.61
C SER A 384 9.51 17.73 -19.94
N ILE A 385 10.17 17.30 -21.01
CA ILE A 385 10.18 15.92 -21.50
C ILE A 385 11.61 15.34 -21.49
N GLY A 386 11.75 14.07 -21.12
CA GLY A 386 12.94 13.25 -21.33
C GLY A 386 12.61 12.02 -22.17
N ILE A 387 13.38 11.75 -23.21
CA ILE A 387 13.11 10.72 -24.21
C ILE A 387 14.21 9.65 -24.20
N VAL A 388 13.82 8.37 -24.17
CA VAL A 388 14.68 7.21 -24.44
C VAL A 388 14.13 6.38 -25.59
N VAL A 389 15.02 5.75 -26.37
CA VAL A 389 14.67 4.86 -27.48
C VAL A 389 15.17 3.44 -27.22
N TYR A 390 14.25 2.47 -27.19
CA TYR A 390 14.60 1.06 -27.10
C TYR A 390 14.97 0.49 -28.48
N PRO A 391 16.05 -0.31 -28.63
CA PRO A 391 16.92 -0.88 -27.59
C PRO A 391 18.25 -0.12 -27.36
N GLY A 392 18.33 1.17 -27.70
CA GLY A 392 19.58 1.95 -27.58
C GLY A 392 19.88 2.44 -26.17
N ASP A 393 18.85 2.91 -25.46
CA ASP A 393 18.97 3.67 -24.21
C ASP A 393 18.63 2.87 -22.94
N GLY A 394 18.55 1.55 -23.03
CA GLY A 394 18.38 0.65 -21.88
C GLY A 394 17.99 -0.78 -22.28
N GLU A 395 18.43 -1.79 -21.50
CA GLU A 395 18.10 -3.20 -21.74
C GLU A 395 16.76 -3.63 -21.11
N ASP A 396 16.35 -3.02 -19.99
CA ASP A 396 15.11 -3.34 -19.26
C ASP A 396 14.21 -2.13 -18.93
N GLU A 397 12.99 -2.43 -18.46
CA GLU A 397 11.95 -1.48 -18.05
C GLU A 397 12.45 -0.40 -17.08
N ARG A 398 13.30 -0.76 -16.12
CA ARG A 398 13.77 0.13 -15.05
C ARG A 398 14.88 1.03 -15.53
N GLU A 399 15.80 0.49 -16.34
CA GLU A 399 16.86 1.28 -16.96
C GLU A 399 16.28 2.34 -17.91
N LEU A 400 15.29 1.95 -18.74
CA LEU A 400 14.56 2.90 -19.60
C LEU A 400 13.87 3.98 -18.78
N MET A 401 13.14 3.62 -17.71
CA MET A 401 12.42 4.59 -16.88
C MET A 401 13.38 5.57 -16.18
N PHE A 402 14.50 5.07 -15.65
CA PHE A 402 15.52 5.87 -14.98
C PHE A 402 16.25 6.81 -15.93
N ASN A 403 16.60 6.33 -17.13
CA ASN A 403 17.27 7.13 -18.14
C ASN A 403 16.32 8.21 -18.74
N ALA A 404 15.02 7.93 -18.84
CA ALA A 404 14.01 8.91 -19.26
C ALA A 404 13.78 10.02 -18.22
N ASP A 405 13.71 9.67 -16.92
CA ASP A 405 13.67 10.63 -15.82
C ASP A 405 14.93 11.52 -15.79
N ALA A 406 16.12 10.92 -15.92
CA ALA A 406 17.39 11.67 -15.99
C ALA A 406 17.43 12.67 -17.17
N ALA A 407 16.86 12.30 -18.33
CA ALA A 407 16.72 13.19 -19.48
C ALA A 407 15.68 14.32 -19.24
N MET A 408 14.57 14.02 -18.57
CA MET A 408 13.53 15.01 -18.21
C MET A 408 14.08 16.04 -17.22
N TYR A 409 14.83 15.57 -16.21
CA TYR A 409 15.49 16.43 -15.24
C TYR A 409 16.56 17.33 -15.88
N HIS A 410 17.27 16.83 -16.89
CA HIS A 410 18.18 17.64 -17.70
C HIS A 410 17.45 18.74 -18.48
N THR A 411 16.28 18.46 -19.09
CA THR A 411 15.41 19.49 -19.69
C THR A 411 15.01 20.57 -18.69
N LYS A 412 14.59 20.18 -17.48
CA LYS A 412 14.22 21.13 -16.41
C LYS A 412 15.35 22.08 -16.02
N ASN A 413 16.58 21.58 -15.98
CA ASN A 413 17.75 22.39 -15.62
C ASN A 413 18.22 23.30 -16.78
N ASN A 414 17.99 22.91 -18.03
CA ASN A 414 18.41 23.67 -19.22
C ASN A 414 17.37 24.69 -19.73
N GLY A 415 16.40 25.07 -18.90
CA GLY A 415 15.45 26.14 -19.19
C GLY A 415 13.97 25.76 -19.16
N ARG A 416 13.63 24.47 -19.00
CA ARG A 416 12.26 23.91 -19.07
C ARG A 416 11.63 24.04 -20.47
N ASN A 417 10.33 23.71 -20.55
CA ASN A 417 9.48 23.92 -21.73
C ASN A 417 10.06 23.35 -23.05
N GLY A 418 10.35 22.06 -23.06
CA GLY A 418 11.08 21.42 -24.14
C GLY A 418 11.26 19.92 -23.95
N TYR A 419 12.20 19.34 -24.70
CA TYR A 419 12.53 17.92 -24.61
C TYR A 419 14.04 17.66 -24.77
N THR A 420 14.52 16.59 -24.14
CA THR A 420 15.89 16.10 -24.26
C THR A 420 15.89 14.61 -24.54
N PHE A 421 16.69 14.15 -25.51
CA PHE A 421 17.03 12.72 -25.64
C PHE A 421 18.12 12.34 -24.64
N PHE A 422 17.95 11.19 -24.00
CA PHE A 422 18.93 10.66 -23.05
C PHE A 422 20.33 10.54 -23.67
N GLN A 423 21.33 10.81 -22.83
CA GLN A 423 22.73 10.51 -23.11
C GLN A 423 23.36 9.97 -21.82
N PRO A 424 24.29 8.99 -21.88
CA PRO A 424 24.95 8.43 -20.69
C PRO A 424 25.65 9.46 -19.78
N SER A 425 25.98 10.64 -20.31
CA SER A 425 26.49 11.81 -19.56
C SER A 425 25.48 12.40 -18.56
N MET A 426 24.17 12.25 -18.80
CA MET A 426 23.12 12.82 -17.95
C MET A 426 23.02 12.09 -16.60
N ASN A 427 23.27 10.78 -16.58
CA ASN A 427 23.39 10.01 -15.35
C ASN A 427 24.59 10.47 -14.49
N ILE A 428 25.66 10.99 -15.11
CA ILE A 428 26.80 11.58 -14.39
C ILE A 428 26.38 12.93 -13.79
N LEU A 429 25.59 13.74 -14.48
CA LEU A 429 25.05 15.00 -13.93
C LEU A 429 24.15 14.75 -12.71
N ALA A 430 23.16 13.86 -12.82
CA ALA A 430 22.28 13.50 -11.71
C ALA A 430 23.06 12.97 -10.49
N GLN A 431 24.04 12.07 -10.69
CA GLN A 431 24.91 11.61 -9.61
C GLN A 431 25.81 12.72 -9.04
N SER A 432 26.33 13.62 -9.89
CA SER A 432 27.16 14.74 -9.45
C SER A 432 26.37 15.73 -8.59
N GLN A 433 25.08 15.93 -8.85
CA GLN A 433 24.23 16.85 -8.10
C GLN A 433 23.77 16.25 -6.76
N LEU A 434 23.51 14.93 -6.72
CA LEU A 434 23.34 14.20 -5.45
C LEU A 434 24.62 14.23 -4.60
N GLN A 435 25.80 14.12 -5.24
CA GLN A 435 27.08 14.28 -4.56
C GLN A 435 27.29 15.72 -4.07
N LEU A 436 26.95 16.73 -4.88
CA LEU A 436 27.02 18.14 -4.49
C LEU A 436 26.14 18.45 -3.27
N ASN A 437 24.98 17.80 -3.15
CA ASN A 437 24.11 17.91 -1.97
C ASN A 437 24.81 17.41 -0.70
N ASN A 438 25.42 16.22 -0.77
CA ASN A 438 26.14 15.62 0.35
C ASN A 438 27.42 16.40 0.72
N ASP A 439 28.15 16.90 -0.28
CA ASP A 439 29.32 17.74 -0.05
C ASP A 439 28.93 19.12 0.54
N LEU A 440 27.76 19.68 0.19
CA LEU A 440 27.25 20.95 0.77
C LEU A 440 26.90 20.81 2.25
N TRP A 441 26.36 19.67 2.69
CA TRP A 441 26.14 19.38 4.12
C TRP A 441 27.44 19.44 4.95
N HIS A 442 28.59 19.16 4.34
CA HIS A 442 29.91 19.24 4.98
C HIS A 442 30.62 20.58 4.75
N ALA A 443 30.20 21.40 3.79
CA ALA A 443 30.88 22.64 3.41
C ALA A 443 30.95 23.70 4.53
N LEU A 444 30.00 23.68 5.48
CA LEU A 444 30.00 24.55 6.66
C LEU A 444 31.03 24.09 7.70
N ASP A 445 31.03 22.79 8.03
CA ASP A 445 31.94 22.17 9.01
C ASP A 445 33.40 22.09 8.53
N ASN A 446 33.62 22.05 7.21
CA ASN A 446 34.93 21.95 6.57
C ASN A 446 35.61 23.32 6.31
N ASP A 447 35.01 24.44 6.74
CA ASP A 447 35.43 25.80 6.35
C ASP A 447 35.52 25.98 4.83
N GLU A 448 34.56 25.50 4.02
CA GLU A 448 34.59 25.64 2.55
C GLU A 448 33.84 26.87 2.01
N LEU A 449 32.91 27.43 2.79
CA LEU A 449 32.17 28.64 2.42
C LEU A 449 33.04 29.90 2.53
N ARG A 450 32.82 30.87 1.63
CA ARG A 450 33.59 32.13 1.53
C ARG A 450 32.68 33.30 1.20
N LEU A 451 32.94 34.46 1.80
CA LEU A 451 32.34 35.72 1.36
C LEU A 451 33.27 36.46 0.40
N TYR A 452 32.69 36.88 -0.72
CA TYR A 452 33.25 37.86 -1.65
C TYR A 452 32.49 39.17 -1.46
N TYR A 453 33.15 40.29 -1.70
CA TYR A 453 32.60 41.60 -1.40
C TYR A 453 32.54 42.46 -2.66
N GLN A 454 31.37 43.02 -2.98
CA GLN A 454 31.21 43.95 -4.10
C GLN A 454 31.02 45.38 -3.56
N PRO A 455 31.83 46.36 -4.00
CA PRO A 455 31.77 47.73 -3.47
C PRO A 455 30.53 48.48 -3.97
N LYS A 456 29.85 49.18 -3.05
CA LYS A 456 28.76 50.12 -3.35
C LYS A 456 29.28 51.56 -3.30
N PHE A 457 29.05 52.35 -4.36
CA PHE A 457 29.57 53.72 -4.48
C PHE A 457 28.46 54.76 -4.42
N CYS A 458 28.76 55.93 -3.87
CA CYS A 458 27.88 57.11 -3.97
C CYS A 458 27.90 57.68 -5.40
N ALA A 459 26.73 57.96 -5.98
CA ALA A 459 26.63 58.51 -7.33
C ALA A 459 27.14 59.98 -7.42
N PRO A 460 27.69 60.45 -8.57
CA PRO A 460 28.12 59.66 -9.73
C PRO A 460 29.47 58.95 -9.55
N HIS A 461 30.37 59.54 -8.75
CA HIS A 461 31.79 59.14 -8.62
C HIS A 461 32.30 59.42 -7.19
N GLY A 462 31.44 59.25 -6.19
CA GLY A 462 31.74 59.46 -4.79
C GLY A 462 32.50 58.30 -4.13
N PRO A 463 32.76 58.38 -2.81
CA PRO A 463 33.48 57.34 -2.08
C PRO A 463 32.68 56.03 -2.00
N ILE A 464 33.39 54.94 -1.66
CA ILE A 464 32.79 53.67 -1.26
C ILE A 464 31.97 53.90 0.02
N LEU A 465 30.69 53.52 -0.01
CA LEU A 465 29.78 53.60 1.13
C LEU A 465 29.81 52.30 1.96
N GLY A 466 30.06 51.17 1.31
CA GLY A 466 30.06 49.85 1.92
C GLY A 466 30.19 48.74 0.88
N PHE A 467 29.88 47.52 1.27
CA PHE A 467 30.00 46.34 0.40
C PHE A 467 28.79 45.41 0.51
N GLU A 468 28.39 44.77 -0.58
CA GLU A 468 27.52 43.59 -0.50
C GLU A 468 28.33 42.33 -0.18
N ALA A 469 27.84 41.48 0.72
CA ALA A 469 28.44 40.20 1.11
C ALA A 469 27.89 39.04 0.27
N LEU A 470 28.57 38.73 -0.83
CA LEU A 470 28.21 37.71 -1.79
C LEU A 470 28.82 36.35 -1.43
N LEU A 471 27.97 35.39 -1.06
CA LEU A 471 28.40 34.01 -0.73
C LEU A 471 29.00 33.28 -1.95
N ARG A 472 30.06 32.51 -1.74
CA ARG A 472 30.66 31.56 -2.69
C ARG A 472 31.07 30.29 -1.95
N TRP A 473 31.15 29.17 -2.64
CA TRP A 473 31.62 27.89 -2.07
C TRP A 473 32.92 27.48 -2.73
N GLN A 474 34.00 27.34 -1.94
CA GLN A 474 35.31 26.90 -2.39
C GLN A 474 35.41 25.37 -2.29
N HIS A 475 34.66 24.68 -3.14
CA HIS A 475 34.57 23.22 -3.17
C HIS A 475 35.93 22.57 -3.51
N PRO A 476 36.44 21.61 -2.71
CA PRO A 476 37.75 20.97 -2.91
C PRO A 476 38.00 20.31 -4.26
N ARG A 477 36.94 19.94 -5.00
CA ARG A 477 37.03 19.26 -6.31
C ARG A 477 36.59 20.14 -7.48
N HIS A 478 35.53 20.93 -7.29
CA HIS A 478 34.92 21.73 -8.37
C HIS A 478 35.40 23.19 -8.41
N GLY A 479 36.24 23.62 -7.46
CA GLY A 479 36.76 24.98 -7.42
C GLY A 479 35.78 25.96 -6.76
N LEU A 480 35.74 27.20 -7.25
CA LEU A 480 34.87 28.25 -6.70
C LEU A 480 33.51 28.24 -7.41
N LEU A 481 32.46 27.84 -6.70
CA LEU A 481 31.08 27.79 -7.20
C LEU A 481 30.31 29.09 -6.92
N SER A 482 29.47 29.48 -7.87
CA SER A 482 28.52 30.60 -7.72
C SER A 482 27.26 30.17 -6.95
N PRO A 483 26.49 31.12 -6.37
CA PRO A 483 25.29 30.81 -5.59
C PRO A 483 24.28 29.97 -6.34
N ASP A 484 24.11 30.23 -7.64
CA ASP A 484 23.11 29.62 -8.54
C ASP A 484 23.24 28.08 -8.58
N CYS A 485 24.47 27.58 -8.43
CA CYS A 485 24.76 26.14 -8.42
C CYS A 485 24.30 25.41 -7.16
N PHE A 486 24.04 26.10 -6.03
CA PHE A 486 23.80 25.44 -4.74
C PHE A 486 22.74 26.09 -3.83
N LEU A 487 22.41 27.38 -3.95
CA LEU A 487 21.34 28.00 -3.16
C LEU A 487 19.96 27.35 -3.38
N PRO A 488 19.50 27.05 -4.61
CA PRO A 488 18.19 26.41 -4.81
C PRO A 488 18.09 24.99 -4.20
N MET A 489 19.23 24.39 -3.87
CA MET A 489 19.35 23.12 -3.16
C MET A 489 19.43 23.31 -1.64
N ALA A 490 20.15 24.34 -1.17
CA ALA A 490 20.21 24.74 0.23
C ALA A 490 18.82 25.15 0.78
N GLU A 491 18.00 25.80 -0.04
CA GLU A 491 16.62 26.16 0.31
C GLU A 491 15.74 24.90 0.43
N LYS A 492 15.70 24.06 -0.61
CA LYS A 492 14.91 22.81 -0.62
C LYS A 492 15.25 21.84 0.52
N THR A 493 16.47 21.90 1.06
CA THR A 493 16.93 21.05 2.18
C THR A 493 16.90 21.74 3.54
N GLY A 494 16.56 23.03 3.61
CA GLY A 494 16.61 23.83 4.85
C GLY A 494 18.01 24.26 5.30
N MET A 495 19.07 23.80 4.64
CA MET A 495 20.46 24.21 4.94
C MET A 495 20.69 25.72 4.82
N ILE A 496 19.88 26.42 4.00
CA ILE A 496 20.00 27.87 3.78
C ILE A 496 19.95 28.69 5.08
N VAL A 497 19.21 28.25 6.10
CA VAL A 497 19.11 28.98 7.37
C VAL A 497 20.44 28.93 8.13
N ASN A 498 21.09 27.76 8.18
CA ASN A 498 22.40 27.61 8.83
C ASN A 498 23.48 28.38 8.06
N ILE A 499 23.44 28.33 6.73
CA ILE A 499 24.34 29.05 5.84
C ILE A 499 24.16 30.57 6.03
N GLY A 500 22.94 31.09 5.96
CA GLY A 500 22.65 32.52 6.13
C GLY A 500 23.05 33.05 7.51
N ASN A 501 22.86 32.25 8.57
CA ASN A 501 23.30 32.63 9.92
C ASN A 501 24.85 32.70 10.02
N TRP A 502 25.57 31.84 9.30
CA TRP A 502 27.03 31.95 9.14
C TRP A 502 27.42 33.18 8.30
N VAL A 503 26.69 33.50 7.23
CA VAL A 503 26.94 34.70 6.40
C VAL A 503 26.83 35.97 7.24
N ILE A 504 25.76 36.14 8.03
CA ILE A 504 25.59 37.32 8.91
C ILE A 504 26.76 37.44 9.90
N ASN A 505 27.20 36.32 10.48
CA ASN A 505 28.28 36.29 11.47
C ASN A 505 29.64 36.64 10.84
N GLU A 506 30.00 36.01 9.71
CA GLU A 506 31.25 36.28 8.98
C GLU A 506 31.29 37.69 8.37
N ALA A 507 30.14 38.21 7.91
CA ALA A 507 30.00 39.59 7.44
C ALA A 507 30.28 40.60 8.57
N CYS A 508 29.65 40.44 9.73
CA CYS A 508 29.91 41.28 10.91
C CYS A 508 31.37 41.17 11.38
N ARG A 509 31.94 39.95 11.41
CA ARG A 509 33.34 39.69 11.74
C ARG A 509 34.31 40.40 10.79
N GLN A 510 34.00 40.41 9.49
CA GLN A 510 34.84 41.03 8.47
C GLN A 510 34.72 42.56 8.47
N LEU A 511 33.51 43.09 8.72
CA LEU A 511 33.26 44.52 8.89
C LEU A 511 34.03 45.09 10.09
N HIS A 512 34.04 44.37 11.22
CA HIS A 512 34.78 44.78 12.42
C HIS A 512 36.28 44.94 12.13
N GLN A 513 36.84 44.04 11.32
CA GLN A 513 38.23 44.14 10.90
C GLN A 513 38.51 45.34 9.98
N TRP A 514 37.55 45.83 9.21
CA TRP A 514 37.70 47.05 8.41
C TRP A 514 37.54 48.32 9.27
N HIS A 515 36.62 48.32 10.24
CA HIS A 515 36.51 49.39 11.22
C HIS A 515 37.82 49.55 12.02
N LEU A 516 38.43 48.43 12.46
CA LEU A 516 39.76 48.41 13.08
C LEU A 516 40.91 48.81 12.15
N GLN A 517 40.72 48.77 10.82
CA GLN A 517 41.71 49.23 9.83
C GLN A 517 41.58 50.73 9.51
N GLY A 518 40.66 51.45 10.17
CA GLY A 518 40.48 52.89 10.01
C GLY A 518 39.28 53.29 9.15
N HIS A 519 38.36 52.36 8.84
CA HIS A 519 37.16 52.61 8.03
C HIS A 519 35.84 52.41 8.79
N PRO A 520 35.58 53.12 9.91
CA PRO A 520 34.32 53.01 10.67
C PRO A 520 33.08 53.45 9.88
N GLU A 521 33.26 54.20 8.79
CA GLU A 521 32.20 54.71 7.92
C GLU A 521 31.56 53.66 7.01
N TRP A 522 32.25 52.54 6.73
CA TRP A 522 31.75 51.50 5.83
C TRP A 522 30.62 50.68 6.45
N SER A 523 29.65 50.30 5.62
CA SER A 523 28.62 49.30 5.91
C SER A 523 28.87 47.97 5.18
N VAL A 524 28.16 46.91 5.61
CA VAL A 524 27.99 45.68 4.82
C VAL A 524 26.50 45.36 4.67
N ALA A 525 26.12 44.96 3.46
CA ALA A 525 24.79 44.45 3.13
C ALA A 525 24.80 42.93 3.00
N VAL A 526 23.76 42.26 3.50
CA VAL A 526 23.63 40.79 3.53
C VAL A 526 22.25 40.38 3.03
N ASN A 527 22.23 39.52 2.01
CA ASN A 527 21.03 38.93 1.44
C ASN A 527 20.41 37.85 2.35
N LEU A 528 19.08 37.90 2.52
CA LEU A 528 18.30 36.92 3.29
C LEU A 528 17.36 36.12 2.38
N SER A 529 17.35 34.80 2.53
CA SER A 529 16.34 33.96 1.86
C SER A 529 14.98 34.04 2.56
N ALA A 530 13.90 33.77 1.83
CA ALA A 530 12.55 33.75 2.40
C ALA A 530 12.43 32.81 3.62
N MET A 531 13.06 31.63 3.55
CA MET A 531 13.07 30.68 4.65
C MET A 531 13.88 31.14 5.87
N GLN A 532 14.89 32.01 5.70
CA GLN A 532 15.62 32.61 6.82
C GLN A 532 14.84 33.80 7.41
N PHE A 533 14.21 34.61 6.55
CA PHE A 533 13.36 35.73 6.94
C PHE A 533 12.16 35.29 7.79
N GLU A 534 11.57 34.13 7.47
CA GLU A 534 10.48 33.51 8.23
C GLU A 534 10.89 32.86 9.57
N GLN A 535 12.17 32.87 9.96
CA GLN A 535 12.61 32.31 11.24
C GLN A 535 12.35 33.26 12.42
N SER A 536 11.63 32.76 13.43
CA SER A 536 11.33 33.52 14.66
C SER A 536 12.56 33.92 15.49
N ASN A 537 13.73 33.31 15.25
CA ASN A 537 14.99 33.65 15.92
C ASN A 537 15.96 34.49 15.05
N LEU A 538 15.53 35.00 13.90
CA LEU A 538 16.37 35.85 13.04
C LEU A 538 16.83 37.12 13.79
N VAL A 539 15.91 37.81 14.46
CA VAL A 539 16.17 39.05 15.21
C VAL A 539 17.22 38.81 16.30
N ASP A 540 17.08 37.73 17.07
CA ASP A 540 18.08 37.32 18.07
C ASP A 540 19.44 36.95 17.44
N THR A 541 19.44 36.31 16.27
CA THR A 541 20.68 35.93 15.56
C THR A 541 21.45 37.16 15.10
N VAL A 542 20.77 38.15 14.51
CA VAL A 542 21.35 39.44 14.11
C VAL A 542 21.88 40.19 15.33
N LYS A 543 21.08 40.28 16.40
CA LYS A 543 21.43 40.93 17.67
C LYS A 543 22.67 40.29 18.33
N GLN A 544 22.79 38.96 18.29
CA GLN A 544 23.97 38.24 18.77
C GLN A 544 25.21 38.50 17.90
N ALA A 545 25.09 38.50 16.56
CA ALA A 545 26.20 38.77 15.66
C ALA A 545 26.75 40.21 15.80
N LEU A 546 25.86 41.20 15.92
CA LEU A 546 26.24 42.60 16.16
C LEU A 546 26.95 42.78 17.51
N ALA A 547 26.43 42.15 18.57
CA ALA A 547 27.03 42.21 19.91
C ALA A 547 28.40 41.51 19.98
N LEU A 548 28.54 40.35 19.33
CA LEU A 548 29.77 39.55 19.32
C LEU A 548 30.94 40.27 18.63
N HIS A 549 30.67 41.00 17.55
CA HIS A 549 31.68 41.72 16.75
C HIS A 549 31.67 43.24 16.99
N HIS A 550 30.98 43.71 18.03
CA HIS A 550 30.88 45.13 18.40
C HIS A 550 30.54 46.07 17.22
N ILE A 551 29.64 45.64 16.33
CA ILE A 551 29.22 46.42 15.16
C ILE A 551 28.07 47.36 15.52
N PRO A 552 28.15 48.67 15.20
CA PRO A 552 26.99 49.56 15.25
C PRO A 552 25.92 49.08 14.26
N ALA A 553 24.70 48.82 14.72
CA ALA A 553 23.63 48.21 13.93
C ALA A 553 23.38 48.92 12.58
N ALA A 554 23.50 50.26 12.54
CA ALA A 554 23.32 51.07 11.35
C ALA A 554 24.36 50.81 10.22
N GLN A 555 25.41 50.04 10.49
CA GLN A 555 26.41 49.61 9.49
C GLN A 555 26.15 48.19 8.96
N LEU A 556 25.11 47.50 9.44
CA LEU A 556 24.55 46.32 8.79
C LEU A 556 23.30 46.72 7.99
N THR A 557 23.20 46.22 6.76
CA THR A 557 21.99 46.28 5.93
C THR A 557 21.54 44.86 5.63
N LEU A 558 20.25 44.59 5.75
CA LEU A 558 19.64 43.30 5.40
C LEU A 558 18.82 43.49 4.13
N GLU A 559 19.15 42.71 3.10
CA GLU A 559 18.54 42.77 1.77
C GLU A 559 17.51 41.64 1.65
N VAL A 560 16.27 41.98 1.28
CA VAL A 560 15.12 41.06 1.21
C VAL A 560 14.40 41.29 -0.11
N THR A 561 14.23 40.23 -0.92
CA THR A 561 13.58 40.33 -2.23
C THR A 561 12.12 40.77 -2.13
N GLU A 562 11.63 41.52 -3.12
CA GLU A 562 10.25 42.04 -3.18
C GLU A 562 9.21 40.94 -2.89
N THR A 563 9.35 39.79 -3.58
CA THR A 563 8.48 38.61 -3.43
C THR A 563 8.51 38.05 -2.01
N THR A 564 9.65 38.10 -1.31
CA THR A 564 9.75 37.65 0.10
C THR A 564 8.96 38.58 1.02
N ALA A 565 9.18 39.90 0.91
CA ALA A 565 8.52 40.89 1.75
C ALA A 565 6.99 40.98 1.53
N MET A 566 6.51 40.59 0.34
CA MET A 566 5.08 40.57 0.02
C MET A 566 4.39 39.22 0.31
N ARG A 567 5.13 38.14 0.61
CA ARG A 567 4.59 36.78 0.82
C ARG A 567 3.67 36.67 2.04
N ASN A 568 4.03 37.34 3.12
CA ASN A 568 3.21 37.53 4.33
C ASN A 568 3.48 38.95 4.86
N PRO A 569 2.74 39.97 4.38
CA PRO A 569 3.16 41.36 4.55
C PRO A 569 3.03 41.85 5.99
N ASP A 570 2.07 41.34 6.78
CA ASP A 570 1.88 41.81 8.15
C ASP A 570 2.97 41.27 9.11
N ASP A 571 3.43 40.02 8.94
CA ASP A 571 4.64 39.54 9.62
C ASP A 571 5.92 40.19 9.07
N SER A 572 5.97 40.51 7.76
CA SER A 572 7.13 41.19 7.16
C SER A 572 7.30 42.60 7.72
N VAL A 573 6.20 43.36 7.89
CA VAL A 573 6.18 44.64 8.59
C VAL A 573 6.67 44.46 10.03
N ARG A 574 6.18 43.45 10.76
CA ARG A 574 6.60 43.18 12.14
C ARG A 574 8.10 42.89 12.25
N ILE A 575 8.62 41.92 11.49
CA ILE A 575 10.03 41.50 11.53
C ILE A 575 10.96 42.65 11.12
N LEU A 576 10.63 43.41 10.07
CA LEU A 576 11.44 44.56 9.67
C LEU A 576 11.35 45.73 10.68
N THR A 577 10.22 45.88 11.40
CA THR A 577 10.12 46.84 12.51
C THR A 577 11.05 46.43 13.65
N GLU A 578 11.01 45.17 14.10
CA GLU A 578 11.91 44.65 15.14
C GLU A 578 13.40 44.81 14.77
N LEU A 579 13.77 44.62 13.50
CA LEU A 579 15.14 44.81 13.00
C LEU A 579 15.54 46.30 12.90
N THR A 580 14.62 47.18 12.50
CA THR A 580 14.91 48.63 12.39
C THR A 580 14.87 49.34 13.74
N GLU A 581 14.10 48.86 14.72
CA GLU A 581 14.18 49.30 16.13
C GLU A 581 15.51 48.91 16.79
N LEU A 582 16.14 47.80 16.38
CA LEU A 582 17.54 47.50 16.73
C LEU A 582 18.55 48.42 16.03
N GLY A 583 18.11 49.25 15.07
CA GLY A 583 18.94 50.17 14.30
C GLY A 583 19.58 49.57 13.05
N VAL A 584 19.19 48.37 12.62
CA VAL A 584 19.68 47.73 11.38
C VAL A 584 18.93 48.31 10.17
N LYS A 585 19.63 48.52 9.05
CA LYS A 585 18.98 48.99 7.81
C LYS A 585 18.28 47.84 7.09
N ALA A 586 17.14 48.12 6.48
CA ALA A 586 16.45 47.21 5.57
C ALA A 586 16.51 47.74 4.14
N SER A 587 16.78 46.86 3.18
CA SER A 587 16.69 47.12 1.75
C SER A 587 15.72 46.15 1.09
N ILE A 588 14.85 46.66 0.22
CA ILE A 588 14.05 45.81 -0.68
C ILE A 588 14.89 45.52 -1.93
N ASP A 589 14.91 44.26 -2.36
CA ASP A 589 15.71 43.76 -3.48
C ASP A 589 14.86 43.19 -4.62
N ASP A 590 15.47 42.99 -5.80
CA ASP A 590 14.82 42.55 -7.04
C ASP A 590 13.59 43.42 -7.45
N PHE A 591 13.55 44.69 -7.05
CA PHE A 591 12.31 45.47 -7.13
C PHE A 591 11.87 45.76 -8.57
N GLY A 592 10.61 45.46 -8.86
CA GLY A 592 9.99 45.58 -10.18
C GLY A 592 9.77 44.23 -10.89
N THR A 593 10.33 43.14 -10.38
CA THR A 593 10.08 41.78 -10.93
C THR A 593 8.81 41.13 -10.36
N GLY A 594 8.17 41.73 -9.36
CA GLY A 594 7.00 41.20 -8.65
C GLY A 594 5.71 42.00 -8.79
N TYR A 595 4.62 41.44 -8.24
CA TYR A 595 3.30 42.11 -8.16
C TYR A 595 3.17 42.93 -6.86
N SER A 596 3.94 44.01 -6.74
CA SER A 596 3.89 44.90 -5.57
C SER A 596 2.53 45.58 -5.34
N SER A 597 2.01 45.45 -4.12
CA SER A 597 0.96 46.34 -3.62
C SER A 597 1.60 47.58 -3.00
N LEU A 598 1.50 48.72 -3.72
CA LEU A 598 2.02 50.03 -3.28
C LEU A 598 1.56 50.43 -1.86
N LEU A 599 0.38 49.96 -1.44
CA LEU A 599 -0.17 50.20 -0.11
C LEU A 599 0.57 49.45 1.01
N TYR A 600 1.17 48.30 0.71
CA TYR A 600 2.04 47.56 1.63
C TYR A 600 3.49 48.03 1.56
N LEU A 601 4.00 48.38 0.38
CA LEU A 601 5.35 48.98 0.25
C LEU A 601 5.50 50.22 1.14
N LYS A 602 4.46 51.07 1.22
CA LYS A 602 4.39 52.23 2.12
C LYS A 602 4.37 51.89 3.63
N ARG A 603 4.12 50.63 4.02
CA ARG A 603 4.09 50.17 5.42
C ARG A 603 5.37 49.47 5.86
N LEU A 604 6.18 48.97 4.94
CA LEU A 604 7.45 48.33 5.25
C LEU A 604 8.44 49.41 5.71
N PRO A 605 9.14 49.26 6.86
CA PRO A 605 10.16 50.20 7.32
C PRO A 605 11.48 49.98 6.56
N ALA A 606 11.42 49.99 5.22
CA ALA A 606 12.59 49.97 4.37
C ALA A 606 13.33 51.31 4.41
N SER A 607 14.63 51.29 4.16
CA SER A 607 15.48 52.49 4.04
C SER A 607 16.11 52.64 2.66
N GLU A 608 16.27 51.52 1.94
CA GLU A 608 16.91 51.44 0.63
C GLU A 608 16.05 50.54 -0.29
N LEU A 609 16.09 50.80 -1.59
CA LEU A 609 15.39 50.03 -2.64
C LEU A 609 16.38 49.79 -3.77
N LYS A 610 16.62 48.52 -4.10
CA LYS A 610 17.51 48.09 -5.19
C LYS A 610 16.71 47.84 -6.47
N ILE A 611 17.14 48.45 -7.57
CA ILE A 611 16.63 48.20 -8.92
C ILE A 611 17.38 46.99 -9.48
N ASP A 612 16.66 45.96 -9.93
CA ASP A 612 17.29 44.77 -10.51
C ASP A 612 18.13 45.06 -11.76
N ARG A 613 19.18 44.26 -11.93
CA ARG A 613 20.12 44.31 -13.06
C ARG A 613 19.47 44.08 -14.42
N ALA A 614 18.33 43.40 -14.56
CA ALA A 614 17.69 43.21 -15.86
C ALA A 614 17.25 44.56 -16.44
N PHE A 615 16.53 45.36 -15.65
CA PHE A 615 16.12 46.71 -16.05
C PHE A 615 17.31 47.63 -16.35
N VAL A 616 18.45 47.44 -15.66
CA VAL A 616 19.67 48.24 -15.92
C VAL A 616 20.41 47.77 -17.17
N ASN A 617 20.48 46.46 -17.44
CA ASN A 617 21.13 45.90 -18.63
C ASN A 617 20.46 46.34 -19.94
N GLU A 618 19.14 46.54 -19.94
CA GLU A 618 18.37 46.91 -21.12
C GLU A 618 18.18 48.45 -21.27
N LEU A 619 18.90 49.24 -20.46
CA LEU A 619 18.99 50.70 -20.61
C LEU A 619 19.72 51.11 -21.90
N GLN A 620 18.94 51.34 -22.95
CA GLN A 620 19.35 52.11 -24.12
C GLN A 620 18.52 53.41 -24.17
N HIS A 621 19.08 54.49 -24.73
CA HIS A 621 18.30 55.72 -24.91
C HIS A 621 17.05 55.44 -25.75
N GLN A 622 15.88 55.73 -25.18
CA GLN A 622 14.53 55.53 -25.76
C GLN A 622 13.96 54.09 -25.71
N SER A 623 14.44 53.20 -24.82
CA SER A 623 13.74 51.93 -24.51
C SER A 623 12.55 52.12 -23.55
N GLU A 624 11.66 51.12 -23.45
CA GLU A 624 10.56 51.11 -22.47
C GLU A 624 11.10 50.98 -21.04
N ASP A 625 12.20 50.26 -20.84
CA ASP A 625 12.88 50.05 -19.55
C ASP A 625 13.41 51.35 -18.95
N ALA A 626 13.87 52.28 -19.79
CA ALA A 626 14.21 53.63 -19.35
C ALA A 626 13.01 54.36 -18.71
N THR A 627 11.78 54.04 -19.11
CA THR A 627 10.54 54.55 -18.50
C THR A 627 10.21 53.81 -17.20
N ILE A 628 10.40 52.49 -17.14
CA ILE A 628 10.21 51.68 -15.94
C ILE A 628 11.18 52.11 -14.83
N VAL A 629 12.48 52.21 -15.13
CA VAL A 629 13.51 52.69 -14.19
C VAL A 629 13.18 54.11 -13.71
N SER A 630 12.77 55.01 -14.59
CA SER A 630 12.33 56.36 -14.21
C SER A 630 11.14 56.34 -13.23
N ALA A 631 10.17 55.45 -13.44
CA ALA A 631 9.01 55.30 -12.57
C ALA A 631 9.36 54.70 -11.19
N ILE A 632 10.28 53.73 -11.14
CA ILE A 632 10.78 53.14 -9.88
C ILE A 632 11.54 54.20 -9.07
N VAL A 633 12.41 54.99 -9.70
CA VAL A 633 13.16 56.07 -9.04
C VAL A 633 12.20 57.13 -8.47
N ALA A 634 11.21 57.58 -9.25
CA ALA A 634 10.21 58.55 -8.80
C ALA A 634 9.35 58.00 -7.63
N LEU A 635 8.96 56.72 -7.68
CA LEU A 635 8.25 56.05 -6.61
C LEU A 635 9.06 56.02 -5.31
N ALA A 636 10.33 55.57 -5.37
CA ALA A 636 11.21 55.51 -4.21
C ALA A 636 11.43 56.89 -3.58
N GLN A 637 11.66 57.93 -4.38
CA GLN A 637 11.76 59.32 -3.92
C GLN A 637 10.47 59.79 -3.23
N SER A 638 9.30 59.43 -3.75
CA SER A 638 7.99 59.75 -3.14
C SER A 638 7.72 59.03 -1.79
N LEU A 639 8.41 57.92 -1.56
CA LEU A 639 8.39 57.16 -0.30
C LEU A 639 9.59 57.50 0.62
N HIS A 640 10.45 58.43 0.22
CA HIS A 640 11.70 58.82 0.88
C HIS A 640 12.71 57.68 1.07
N LEU A 641 12.63 56.65 0.22
CA LEU A 641 13.60 55.56 0.14
C LEU A 641 14.81 56.00 -0.68
N LYS A 642 16.02 55.53 -0.30
CA LYS A 642 17.19 55.67 -1.16
C LYS A 642 17.16 54.65 -2.30
N VAL A 643 17.57 55.07 -3.49
CA VAL A 643 17.67 54.18 -4.65
C VAL A 643 19.10 53.68 -4.83
N VAL A 644 19.23 52.36 -4.92
CA VAL A 644 20.43 51.64 -5.33
C VAL A 644 20.19 51.05 -6.72
N ALA A 645 21.13 51.21 -7.65
CA ALA A 645 21.07 50.56 -8.96
C ALA A 645 22.14 49.46 -9.07
N GLU A 646 21.69 48.23 -9.34
CA GLU A 646 22.52 47.05 -9.58
C GLU A 646 22.97 46.96 -11.06
N GLY A 647 23.90 46.06 -11.39
CA GLY A 647 24.19 45.72 -12.79
C GLY A 647 24.85 46.81 -13.64
N VAL A 648 25.41 47.88 -13.06
CA VAL A 648 26.06 48.95 -13.86
C VAL A 648 27.35 48.44 -14.52
N GLU A 649 27.31 48.23 -15.84
CA GLU A 649 28.43 47.73 -16.66
C GLU A 649 29.00 48.79 -17.62
N THR A 650 28.24 49.83 -17.99
CA THR A 650 28.69 50.87 -18.94
C THR A 650 28.67 52.30 -18.36
N PRO A 651 29.56 53.20 -18.81
CA PRO A 651 29.54 54.62 -18.43
C PRO A 651 28.21 55.31 -18.78
N GLU A 652 27.54 54.87 -19.84
CA GLU A 652 26.25 55.40 -20.30
C GLU A 652 25.12 55.07 -19.31
N GLN A 653 25.07 53.83 -18.81
CA GLN A 653 24.18 53.44 -17.71
C GLN A 653 24.48 54.28 -16.45
N GLN A 654 25.76 54.43 -16.10
CA GLN A 654 26.19 55.19 -14.92
C GLN A 654 25.74 56.67 -14.97
N ALA A 655 25.88 57.32 -16.13
CA ALA A 655 25.41 58.69 -16.33
C ALA A 655 23.87 58.78 -16.20
N PHE A 656 23.14 57.95 -16.95
CA PHE A 656 21.68 57.96 -16.97
C PHE A 656 21.05 57.71 -15.58
N LEU A 657 21.58 56.75 -14.83
CA LEU A 657 21.12 56.46 -13.46
C LEU A 657 21.47 57.58 -12.47
N THR A 658 22.59 58.29 -12.67
CA THR A 658 22.91 59.49 -11.88
C THR A 658 21.92 60.62 -12.17
N ASP A 659 21.65 60.91 -13.46
CA ASP A 659 20.78 62.02 -13.87
C ASP A 659 19.32 61.80 -13.44
N LEU A 660 18.86 60.55 -13.32
CA LEU A 660 17.57 60.20 -12.71
C LEU A 660 17.53 60.41 -11.18
N GLY A 661 18.70 60.48 -10.51
CA GLY A 661 18.80 60.66 -9.06
C GLY A 661 18.94 59.38 -8.26
N CYS A 662 19.48 58.30 -8.82
CA CYS A 662 19.93 57.15 -8.02
C CYS A 662 21.04 57.57 -7.04
N ASN A 663 20.99 57.10 -5.80
CA ASN A 663 21.91 57.56 -4.75
C ASN A 663 23.18 56.70 -4.67
N THR A 664 23.02 55.39 -4.90
CA THR A 664 24.07 54.39 -4.80
C THR A 664 24.14 53.57 -6.08
N LEU A 665 25.34 53.30 -6.58
CA LEU A 665 25.56 52.51 -7.80
C LEU A 665 26.44 51.29 -7.49
N GLN A 666 26.08 50.14 -8.07
CA GLN A 666 26.76 48.86 -7.94
C GLN A 666 26.81 48.14 -9.30
N GLY A 667 27.98 47.60 -9.67
CA GLY A 667 28.13 46.90 -10.95
C GLY A 667 29.57 46.62 -11.34
N TYR A 668 29.77 45.90 -12.45
CA TYR A 668 31.11 45.46 -12.88
C TYR A 668 31.99 46.58 -13.45
N LEU A 669 31.40 47.70 -13.88
CA LEU A 669 32.13 48.92 -14.22
C LEU A 669 32.89 49.48 -13.00
N LEU A 670 32.20 49.49 -11.86
CA LEU A 670 32.65 50.11 -10.62
C LEU A 670 33.53 49.17 -9.78
N GLY A 671 33.21 47.88 -9.78
CA GLY A 671 34.05 46.86 -9.16
C GLY A 671 33.42 45.47 -9.20
N ARG A 672 34.18 44.48 -9.68
CA ARG A 672 33.78 43.06 -9.58
C ARG A 672 33.94 42.54 -8.14
N PRO A 673 33.08 41.59 -7.68
CA PRO A 673 33.19 40.97 -6.37
C PRO A 673 34.59 40.42 -6.08
N PHE A 674 35.16 40.73 -4.91
CA PHE A 674 36.52 40.30 -4.55
C PHE A 674 36.59 39.65 -3.15
N HIS A 675 37.41 38.61 -3.02
CA HIS A 675 37.78 38.05 -1.73
C HIS A 675 38.66 39.03 -0.94
N ARG A 676 38.57 39.03 0.41
CA ARG A 676 39.22 39.99 1.33
C ARG A 676 40.68 40.39 1.01
N SER A 677 41.45 39.51 0.40
CA SER A 677 42.82 39.77 -0.07
C SER A 677 42.96 40.86 -1.15
N GLY A 678 41.89 41.16 -1.89
CA GLY A 678 41.86 42.18 -2.95
C GLY A 678 41.74 43.63 -2.46
N LEU A 679 41.42 43.84 -1.17
CA LEU A 679 41.11 45.16 -0.59
C LEU A 679 42.20 46.22 -0.83
N LYS A 680 43.47 45.81 -0.92
CA LYS A 680 44.63 46.69 -1.16
C LYS A 680 44.54 47.56 -2.42
N ARG A 681 43.66 47.21 -3.38
CA ARG A 681 43.42 48.04 -4.58
C ARG A 681 42.56 49.28 -4.27
N TRP A 682 41.76 49.24 -3.21
CA TRP A 682 40.77 50.27 -2.87
C TRP A 682 41.22 51.19 -1.72
N THR A 683 42.15 50.74 -0.88
CA THR A 683 42.68 51.50 0.28
C THR A 683 43.90 52.37 -0.04
N CYS A 684 44.12 52.77 -1.31
CA CYS A 684 45.33 53.47 -1.74
C CYS A 684 45.04 54.62 -2.74
N LEU A 685 44.53 55.72 -2.23
CA LEU A 685 44.68 57.06 -2.83
C LEU A 685 45.40 57.99 -1.82
N PRO A 686 46.20 58.98 -2.28
CA PRO A 686 47.32 59.47 -1.48
C PRO A 686 46.97 60.56 -0.46
N ALA A 687 47.19 60.26 0.83
CA ALA A 687 47.43 61.31 1.83
C ALA A 687 48.74 62.07 1.51
N GLN A 688 48.76 63.38 1.79
CA GLN A 688 49.84 64.27 1.40
C GLN A 688 51.16 63.95 2.13
N LYS A 689 52.27 63.88 1.39
CA LYS A 689 53.61 63.75 1.98
C LYS A 689 54.06 65.06 2.62
N GLN A 690 54.39 65.01 3.91
CA GLN A 690 55.22 66.01 4.57
C GLN A 690 56.59 65.38 4.93
N THR A 691 57.67 66.16 4.81
CA THR A 691 59.07 65.78 5.07
C THR A 691 59.35 65.68 6.59
N ASN A 692 60.39 65.02 7.14
CA ASN A 692 61.70 64.57 6.60
C ASN A 692 62.21 63.29 7.40
N PRO A 693 63.51 62.84 7.45
CA PRO A 693 63.86 61.40 7.58
C PRO A 693 64.75 61.03 8.81
N LEU A 694 65.50 59.90 8.71
CA LEU A 694 66.40 59.18 9.67
C LEU A 694 65.69 58.00 10.40
N ASN A 695 66.26 56.81 10.67
CA ASN A 695 67.64 56.31 10.58
C ASN A 695 67.76 54.74 10.46
N TRP A 696 68.94 54.23 10.04
CA TRP A 696 69.73 53.01 10.45
C TRP A 696 69.05 51.88 11.31
N SER A 697 69.21 50.52 11.22
CA SER A 697 70.04 49.47 10.51
C SER A 697 69.60 48.02 10.95
N VAL A 698 70.14 46.80 10.66
CA VAL A 698 70.92 46.06 9.60
C VAL A 698 71.00 44.52 9.95
N SER A 699 71.15 43.60 8.96
CA SER A 699 71.47 42.13 9.03
C SER A 699 70.44 41.16 9.67
N ALA A 700 70.23 39.87 9.28
CA ALA A 700 71.03 38.72 8.77
C ALA A 700 71.70 37.86 9.90
N THR A 701 71.81 36.50 9.89
CA THR A 701 71.82 35.47 8.81
C THR A 701 71.25 34.08 9.29
N ALA A 702 71.60 32.92 8.68
CA ALA A 702 70.89 31.61 8.81
C ALA A 702 71.81 30.34 9.04
N PHE A 703 71.34 29.12 8.65
CA PHE A 703 71.92 27.74 8.75
C PHE A 703 71.58 26.93 10.03
N PHE A 704 71.57 25.58 10.07
CA PHE A 704 72.27 24.52 9.28
C PHE A 704 71.43 23.26 8.91
N VAL A 705 72.02 22.35 8.12
CA VAL A 705 71.54 21.01 7.69
C VAL A 705 72.70 20.00 7.68
N THR A 706 72.46 18.72 8.01
CA THR A 706 73.33 17.55 7.66
C THR A 706 72.58 16.20 7.72
N ASP A 707 73.14 15.18 7.06
CA ASP A 707 72.61 13.81 6.81
C ASP A 707 73.77 12.76 6.87
N VAL A 708 73.54 11.43 6.98
CA VAL A 708 74.52 10.32 6.72
C VAL A 708 73.92 8.88 6.83
N GLN A 709 74.63 7.84 6.32
CA GLN A 709 74.08 6.61 5.71
C GLN A 709 74.48 5.22 6.31
N HIS A 710 73.77 4.16 5.87
CA HIS A 710 74.19 2.73 5.68
C HIS A 710 74.51 1.83 6.91
N ALA A 711 74.57 0.48 6.87
CA ALA A 711 74.65 -0.53 5.78
C ALA A 711 73.84 -1.86 6.04
N LYS A 712 74.14 -2.97 5.33
CA LYS A 712 73.42 -4.29 5.31
C LYS A 712 74.23 -5.47 5.90
N VAL A 713 73.56 -6.58 6.30
CA VAL A 713 73.76 -8.01 5.86
C VAL A 713 72.86 -9.01 6.66
N THR A 714 72.64 -10.22 6.13
CA THR A 714 71.73 -11.32 6.55
C THR A 714 72.48 -12.68 6.60
N PRO A 715 71.89 -13.87 6.89
CA PRO A 715 70.64 -14.26 7.59
C PRO A 715 70.80 -15.41 8.64
N GLN A 716 69.72 -15.82 9.35
CA GLN A 716 69.51 -17.23 9.75
C GLN A 716 68.02 -17.57 10.02
N HIS A 717 67.67 -18.86 10.07
CA HIS A 717 66.28 -19.36 10.12
C HIS A 717 65.73 -19.53 11.55
N GLN A 718 64.41 -19.26 11.71
CA GLN A 718 63.51 -20.15 12.45
C GLN A 718 62.05 -19.94 12.00
N GLU A 719 61.28 -21.03 11.86
CA GLU A 719 59.87 -20.98 11.47
C GLU A 719 58.97 -20.83 12.71
N GLN A 720 58.19 -19.75 12.77
CA GLN A 720 57.06 -19.61 13.69
C GLN A 720 55.89 -18.93 12.96
N HIS A 721 54.65 -19.34 13.27
CA HIS A 721 53.46 -18.93 12.53
C HIS A 721 53.27 -17.40 12.54
N ALA A 722 53.32 -16.79 11.36
CA ALA A 722 53.26 -15.34 11.20
C ALA A 722 51.84 -14.78 11.39
N VAL A 723 51.44 -14.57 12.65
CA VAL A 723 50.24 -13.80 13.02
C VAL A 723 50.26 -12.44 12.30
N ALA A 724 49.17 -12.10 11.63
CA ALA A 724 49.06 -10.93 10.75
C ALA A 724 49.30 -9.61 11.51
N LYS A 725 49.88 -8.60 10.84
CA LYS A 725 50.35 -7.36 11.49
C LYS A 725 49.22 -6.54 12.14
N TYR A 726 48.01 -6.53 11.56
CA TYR A 726 46.85 -5.86 12.17
C TYR A 726 46.37 -6.60 13.43
N GLN A 727 46.46 -7.93 13.45
CA GLN A 727 45.98 -8.77 14.54
C GLN A 727 46.76 -8.47 15.83
N ARG A 728 48.09 -8.44 15.76
CA ARG A 728 48.95 -8.08 16.91
C ARG A 728 48.67 -6.66 17.44
N LEU A 729 48.32 -5.73 16.55
CA LEU A 729 47.95 -4.36 16.93
C LEU A 729 46.58 -4.31 17.62
N MET A 730 45.64 -5.19 17.25
CA MET A 730 44.40 -5.37 18.02
C MET A 730 44.69 -5.97 19.39
N ASP A 731 45.48 -7.04 19.45
CA ASP A 731 45.79 -7.77 20.69
C ASP A 731 46.50 -6.85 21.70
N ASP A 732 47.45 -6.03 21.24
CA ASP A 732 48.14 -4.98 22.00
C ASP A 732 47.16 -3.93 22.56
N ILE A 733 46.29 -3.37 21.72
CA ILE A 733 45.29 -2.37 22.16
C ILE A 733 44.27 -2.98 23.12
N GLN A 734 43.86 -4.24 22.92
CA GLN A 734 42.96 -4.96 23.84
C GLN A 734 43.63 -5.17 25.21
N GLN A 735 44.89 -5.62 25.24
CA GLN A 735 45.63 -5.76 26.50
C GLN A 735 45.82 -4.42 27.21
N GLN A 736 46.08 -3.33 26.48
CA GLN A 736 46.18 -1.98 27.08
C GLN A 736 44.83 -1.49 27.64
N ILE A 737 43.70 -1.83 27.01
CA ILE A 737 42.35 -1.51 27.53
C ILE A 737 42.04 -2.37 28.77
N GLU A 738 42.31 -3.68 28.75
CA GLU A 738 42.05 -4.56 29.90
C GLU A 738 42.99 -4.31 31.09
N ALA A 739 44.22 -3.85 30.84
CA ALA A 739 45.15 -3.36 31.87
C ALA A 739 44.80 -1.96 32.39
N GLY A 740 43.73 -1.33 31.90
CA GLY A 740 43.28 -0.01 32.36
C GLY A 740 44.11 1.19 31.87
N ILE A 741 45.07 0.98 30.96
CA ILE A 741 45.93 2.04 30.40
C ILE A 741 45.11 3.02 29.54
N TRP A 742 44.05 2.51 28.89
CA TRP A 742 43.04 3.33 28.21
C TRP A 742 41.66 3.15 28.88
N PRO A 743 41.31 3.98 29.88
CA PRO A 743 40.01 3.92 30.53
C PRO A 743 38.84 4.13 29.54
N PRO A 744 37.65 3.58 29.82
CA PRO A 744 36.43 3.86 29.05
C PRO A 744 36.17 5.35 28.84
N GLY A 745 35.82 5.73 27.61
CA GLY A 745 35.60 7.12 27.23
C GLY A 745 36.86 7.94 26.98
N THR A 746 38.07 7.39 27.14
CA THR A 746 39.32 8.07 26.73
C THR A 746 39.56 7.93 25.23
N ARG A 747 40.26 8.92 24.65
CA ARG A 747 40.56 9.01 23.21
C ARG A 747 41.81 8.20 22.89
N LEU A 748 41.71 7.28 21.93
CA LEU A 748 42.85 6.53 21.42
C LEU A 748 43.70 7.40 20.46
N PRO A 749 44.96 7.03 20.21
CA PRO A 749 45.80 7.72 19.23
C PRO A 749 45.11 7.78 17.85
N SER A 750 45.23 8.94 17.17
CA SER A 750 44.70 9.07 15.81
C SER A 750 45.41 8.11 14.85
N LEU A 751 44.74 7.69 13.77
CA LEU A 751 45.29 6.71 12.82
C LEU A 751 46.68 7.11 12.29
N ARG A 752 46.91 8.41 12.02
CA ARG A 752 48.23 8.94 11.61
C ARG A 752 49.30 8.80 12.71
N GLN A 753 48.96 9.09 13.97
CA GLN A 753 49.87 8.91 15.10
C GLN A 753 50.16 7.44 15.38
N GLN A 754 49.17 6.56 15.22
CA GLN A 754 49.34 5.13 15.46
C GLN A 754 50.18 4.46 14.35
N VAL A 755 50.03 4.89 13.09
CA VAL A 755 50.95 4.56 11.99
C VAL A 755 52.39 4.94 12.35
N ALA A 756 52.61 6.18 12.79
CA ALA A 756 53.94 6.68 13.15
C ALA A 756 54.57 5.96 14.35
N ARG A 757 53.76 5.53 15.33
CA ARG A 757 54.22 4.79 16.52
C ARG A 757 54.53 3.32 16.26
N GLN A 758 53.73 2.65 15.42
CA GLN A 758 53.77 1.20 15.25
C GLN A 758 54.49 0.75 13.95
N GLY A 759 54.90 1.68 13.07
CA GLY A 759 55.67 1.37 11.86
C GLY A 759 54.92 0.52 10.83
N VAL A 760 53.58 0.52 10.87
CA VAL A 760 52.70 -0.25 9.98
C VAL A 760 51.87 0.66 9.08
N SER A 761 51.42 0.14 7.93
CA SER A 761 50.68 0.95 6.94
C SER A 761 49.36 1.48 7.50
N LEU A 762 48.87 2.59 6.95
CA LEU A 762 47.58 3.17 7.34
C LEU A 762 46.42 2.17 7.20
N MET A 763 46.42 1.33 6.15
CA MET A 763 45.43 0.27 5.97
C MET A 763 45.51 -0.79 7.07
N THR A 764 46.71 -1.09 7.59
CA THR A 764 46.91 -2.04 8.70
C THR A 764 46.36 -1.50 10.02
N VAL A 765 46.52 -0.20 10.29
CA VAL A 765 45.96 0.45 11.49
C VAL A 765 44.45 0.60 11.36
N LEU A 766 43.98 1.10 10.23
CA LEU A 766 42.56 1.32 9.96
C LEU A 766 41.78 0.01 10.09
N HIS A 767 42.27 -1.09 9.50
CA HIS A 767 41.63 -2.39 9.63
C HIS A 767 41.63 -2.96 11.06
N ALA A 768 42.68 -2.70 11.85
CA ALA A 768 42.69 -3.07 13.27
C ALA A 768 41.64 -2.26 14.06
N TYR A 769 41.49 -0.96 13.77
CA TYR A 769 40.52 -0.09 14.44
C TYR A 769 39.07 -0.42 14.03
N GLU A 770 38.81 -0.67 12.75
CA GLU A 770 37.51 -1.20 12.26
C GLU A 770 37.12 -2.49 12.97
N LEU A 771 38.06 -3.43 13.14
CA LEU A 771 37.80 -4.70 13.81
C LEU A 771 37.56 -4.51 15.32
N LEU A 772 38.32 -3.66 16.00
CA LEU A 772 38.10 -3.29 17.40
C LEU A 772 36.73 -2.63 17.63
N GLU A 773 36.31 -1.77 16.69
CA GLU A 773 34.99 -1.13 16.72
C GLU A 773 33.86 -2.13 16.46
N SER A 774 34.04 -3.03 15.49
CA SER A 774 33.08 -4.11 15.20
C SER A 774 32.89 -5.07 16.39
N GLN A 775 33.93 -5.24 17.21
CA GLN A 775 33.92 -6.03 18.44
C GLN A 775 33.46 -5.23 19.68
N GLY A 776 33.22 -3.92 19.56
CA GLY A 776 32.73 -3.07 20.65
C GLY A 776 33.78 -2.72 21.72
N TRP A 777 35.07 -2.82 21.41
CA TRP A 777 36.16 -2.34 22.29
C TRP A 777 36.35 -0.83 22.21
N ILE A 778 36.11 -0.28 21.02
CA ILE A 778 36.27 1.15 20.72
C ILE A 778 35.03 1.64 19.97
N VAL A 779 34.84 2.95 19.91
CA VAL A 779 33.76 3.59 19.16
C VAL A 779 34.30 4.82 18.45
N SER A 780 34.00 4.96 17.16
CA SER A 780 34.26 6.17 16.40
C SER A 780 33.26 7.26 16.79
N ARG A 781 33.73 8.51 16.82
CA ARG A 781 32.90 9.70 16.97
C ARG A 781 33.22 10.65 15.81
N PRO A 782 32.23 11.16 15.05
CA PRO A 782 32.44 12.15 14.01
C PRO A 782 33.29 13.33 14.50
N GLN A 783 34.24 13.77 13.66
CA GLN A 783 35.27 14.80 13.93
C GLN A 783 36.23 14.53 15.13
N SER A 784 35.81 13.72 16.10
CA SER A 784 36.52 13.45 17.36
C SER A 784 37.41 12.20 17.30
N GLY A 785 37.20 11.28 16.36
CA GLY A 785 38.01 10.07 16.21
C GLY A 785 37.60 8.93 17.15
N TYR A 786 38.52 8.03 17.48
CA TYR A 786 38.22 6.79 18.19
C TYR A 786 38.41 6.90 19.71
N TYR A 787 37.47 6.33 20.46
CA TYR A 787 37.43 6.32 21.92
C TYR A 787 37.24 4.89 22.44
N VAL A 788 37.77 4.55 23.61
CA VAL A 788 37.48 3.27 24.27
C VAL A 788 36.00 3.20 24.66
N ALA A 789 35.35 2.10 24.35
CA ALA A 789 33.92 1.93 24.63
C ALA A 789 33.65 1.68 26.12
N PRO A 790 32.54 2.23 26.68
CA PRO A 790 32.07 1.83 28.01
C PRO A 790 31.54 0.39 27.99
N ARG A 791 32.43 -0.55 28.31
CA ARG A 791 32.11 -1.97 28.50
C ARG A 791 31.03 -2.09 29.58
N ALA A 792 29.91 -2.74 29.26
CA ALA A 792 28.72 -2.72 30.10
C ALA A 792 28.92 -3.49 31.42
N LEU A 793 29.17 -2.74 32.50
CA LEU A 793 28.90 -3.21 33.86
C LEU A 793 27.39 -3.50 34.03
N ALA A 794 27.04 -4.24 35.09
CA ALA A 794 25.69 -4.76 35.29
C ALA A 794 24.62 -3.66 35.24
N ALA A 795 23.47 -3.98 34.63
CA ALA A 795 22.48 -2.98 34.21
C ALA A 795 21.93 -2.14 35.38
N ALA A 796 22.22 -0.83 35.33
CA ALA A 796 21.54 0.18 36.12
C ALA A 796 20.05 0.31 35.72
N PRO A 797 19.17 0.80 36.60
CA PRO A 797 17.77 1.07 36.26
C PRO A 797 17.66 2.10 35.12
N LEU A 798 16.60 1.94 34.31
CA LEU A 798 16.28 2.88 33.23
C LEU A 798 15.69 4.16 33.83
N SER A 799 16.34 5.30 33.57
CA SER A 799 15.86 6.64 33.87
C SER A 799 15.04 7.21 32.71
N VAL A 800 14.06 8.07 33.02
CA VAL A 800 13.37 8.93 32.04
C VAL A 800 14.39 9.64 31.12
N ALA A 801 14.11 9.64 29.82
CA ALA A 801 14.96 10.26 28.80
C ALA A 801 14.18 11.29 27.97
N ILE A 802 14.81 12.44 27.74
CA ILE A 802 14.35 13.44 26.76
C ILE A 802 14.80 12.96 25.38
N SER A 803 13.87 12.76 24.46
CA SER A 803 14.18 12.28 23.10
C SER A 803 14.29 13.47 22.13
N GLU A 804 15.40 14.19 22.21
CA GLU A 804 15.50 15.57 21.70
C GLU A 804 15.60 15.73 20.16
N ARG A 805 15.90 14.66 19.42
CA ARG A 805 15.67 14.53 17.97
C ARG A 805 15.21 13.11 17.65
N VAL A 806 14.27 12.98 16.71
CA VAL A 806 13.56 11.72 16.41
C VAL A 806 13.47 11.52 14.90
N ASP A 807 14.61 11.28 14.27
CA ASP A 807 14.71 11.03 12.83
C ASP A 807 14.26 9.60 12.51
N ILE A 808 12.97 9.45 12.15
CA ILE A 808 12.28 8.15 12.05
C ILE A 808 11.74 7.85 10.66
N ASN A 809 11.47 8.86 9.84
CA ASN A 809 10.71 8.71 8.58
C ASN A 809 11.45 7.82 7.57
N ASP A 810 12.74 8.07 7.33
CA ASP A 810 13.59 7.24 6.46
C ASP A 810 13.66 5.78 6.92
N PHE A 811 13.78 5.57 8.23
CA PHE A 811 13.90 4.23 8.81
C PHE A 811 12.58 3.43 8.71
N VAL A 812 11.44 4.09 8.90
CA VAL A 812 10.11 3.48 8.70
C VAL A 812 9.87 3.21 7.21
N PHE A 813 10.32 4.09 6.32
CA PHE A 813 10.25 3.88 4.87
C PHE A 813 11.07 2.66 4.43
N ASP A 814 12.32 2.52 4.90
CA ASP A 814 13.20 1.36 4.63
C ASP A 814 12.55 0.04 5.11
N ILE A 815 11.87 0.03 6.27
CA ILE A 815 11.10 -1.14 6.76
C ILE A 815 9.90 -1.44 5.86
N LEU A 816 9.08 -0.44 5.54
CA LEU A 816 7.86 -0.65 4.74
C LEU A 816 8.20 -1.10 3.31
N GLN A 817 9.27 -0.57 2.72
CA GLN A 817 9.86 -1.08 1.47
C GLN A 817 10.27 -2.55 1.61
N ALA A 818 11.00 -2.93 2.66
CA ALA A 818 11.42 -4.30 2.88
C ALA A 818 10.24 -5.29 3.02
N THR A 819 9.10 -4.86 3.58
CA THR A 819 7.89 -5.71 3.65
C THR A 819 7.19 -5.97 2.31
N ARG A 820 7.68 -5.40 1.20
CA ARG A 820 7.19 -5.70 -0.17
C ARG A 820 7.78 -6.98 -0.77
N ASP A 821 8.93 -7.46 -0.28
CA ASP A 821 9.57 -8.69 -0.75
C ASP A 821 8.87 -9.93 -0.13
N PRO A 822 8.27 -10.84 -0.92
CA PRO A 822 7.65 -12.07 -0.41
C PRO A 822 8.61 -13.01 0.33
N ALA A 823 9.93 -12.87 0.15
CA ALA A 823 10.93 -13.61 0.91
C ALA A 823 11.23 -13.01 2.30
N ILE A 824 10.87 -11.74 2.54
CA ILE A 824 11.06 -11.06 3.83
C ILE A 824 9.79 -11.22 4.66
N VAL A 825 9.77 -12.24 5.51
CA VAL A 825 8.73 -12.41 6.54
C VAL A 825 9.03 -11.44 7.70
N PRO A 826 8.19 -10.42 7.97
CA PRO A 826 8.45 -9.48 9.05
C PRO A 826 8.29 -10.15 10.41
N PHE A 827 9.32 -10.02 11.26
CA PHE A 827 9.28 -10.42 12.67
C PHE A 827 8.44 -9.41 13.49
N GLY A 828 7.12 -9.50 13.30
CA GLY A 828 6.14 -8.54 13.78
C GLY A 828 5.59 -7.69 12.64
N SER A 829 4.29 -7.81 12.38
CA SER A 829 3.52 -6.87 11.56
C SER A 829 2.32 -6.43 12.39
N ALA A 830 2.03 -5.13 12.42
CA ALA A 830 0.98 -4.55 13.27
C ALA A 830 -0.46 -4.88 12.82
N PHE A 831 -0.63 -5.72 11.79
CA PHE A 831 -1.93 -6.14 11.25
C PHE A 831 -1.95 -7.66 11.08
N PRO A 832 -3.06 -8.34 11.44
CA PRO A 832 -3.27 -9.75 11.09
C PRO A 832 -3.16 -10.04 9.59
N ASP A 833 -2.86 -11.30 9.27
CA ASP A 833 -2.92 -11.88 7.93
C ASP A 833 -4.24 -11.48 7.21
N PRO A 834 -4.20 -10.83 6.03
CA PRO A 834 -5.39 -10.42 5.30
C PRO A 834 -6.41 -11.52 5.03
N ALA A 835 -5.98 -12.79 4.94
CA ALA A 835 -6.86 -13.94 4.77
C ALA A 835 -7.74 -14.26 6.00
N LEU A 836 -7.49 -13.62 7.15
CA LEU A 836 -8.31 -13.76 8.36
C LEU A 836 -9.50 -12.77 8.39
N PHE A 837 -9.59 -11.79 7.49
CA PHE A 837 -10.62 -10.75 7.52
C PHE A 837 -11.92 -11.15 6.78
N PRO A 838 -13.09 -10.62 7.17
CA PRO A 838 -14.39 -11.10 6.71
C PRO A 838 -14.83 -10.42 5.39
N GLN A 839 -13.93 -10.34 4.40
CA GLN A 839 -14.09 -9.52 3.19
C GLN A 839 -15.43 -9.77 2.47
N ARG A 840 -15.83 -11.03 2.29
CA ARG A 840 -17.12 -11.41 1.67
C ARG A 840 -18.36 -11.04 2.48
N GLU A 841 -18.23 -10.89 3.80
CA GLU A 841 -19.32 -10.52 4.69
C GLU A 841 -19.47 -8.99 4.71
N LEU A 842 -18.35 -8.25 4.77
CA LEU A 842 -18.30 -6.78 4.64
C LEU A 842 -18.79 -6.26 3.28
N MET A 843 -18.31 -6.84 2.17
CA MET A 843 -18.70 -6.36 0.83
C MET A 843 -20.20 -6.56 0.54
N ARG A 844 -20.87 -7.51 1.23
CA ARG A 844 -22.34 -7.64 1.20
C ARG A 844 -23.02 -6.52 1.97
N SER A 845 -22.53 -6.17 3.15
CA SER A 845 -23.02 -5.01 3.91
C SER A 845 -22.85 -3.70 3.12
N LEU A 846 -21.72 -3.54 2.43
CA LEU A 846 -21.49 -2.40 1.54
C LEU A 846 -22.44 -2.39 0.34
N ALA A 847 -22.61 -3.52 -0.36
CA ALA A 847 -23.53 -3.61 -1.50
C ALA A 847 -25.00 -3.34 -1.11
N ASN A 848 -25.45 -3.86 0.05
CA ASN A 848 -26.78 -3.56 0.59
C ASN A 848 -26.98 -2.05 0.80
N VAL A 849 -25.96 -1.38 1.36
CA VAL A 849 -25.98 0.06 1.65
C VAL A 849 -25.85 0.91 0.38
N SER A 850 -25.07 0.50 -0.62
CA SER A 850 -24.90 1.27 -1.86
C SER A 850 -26.17 1.40 -2.68
N HIS A 851 -27.12 0.47 -2.54
CA HIS A 851 -28.45 0.57 -3.15
C HIS A 851 -29.42 1.50 -2.39
N GLN A 852 -29.02 2.03 -1.23
CA GLN A 852 -29.85 2.88 -0.36
C GLN A 852 -29.24 4.27 -0.10
N LEU A 853 -28.00 4.51 -0.54
CA LEU A 853 -27.28 5.76 -0.36
C LEU A 853 -27.89 6.92 -1.14
N THR A 854 -28.14 8.02 -0.44
CA THR A 854 -28.58 9.30 -1.01
C THR A 854 -27.41 10.29 -1.09
N PRO A 855 -27.45 11.31 -1.97
CA PRO A 855 -26.43 12.37 -1.97
C PRO A 855 -26.34 13.11 -0.62
N THR A 856 -27.46 13.22 0.10
CA THR A 856 -27.56 13.78 1.44
C THR A 856 -26.84 12.98 2.52
N ASP A 857 -26.61 11.67 2.35
CA ASP A 857 -25.87 10.86 3.31
C ASP A 857 -24.40 11.28 3.43
N ALA A 858 -23.80 11.87 2.40
CA ALA A 858 -22.46 12.45 2.51
C ALA A 858 -22.41 13.58 3.56
N LEU A 859 -23.49 14.38 3.66
CA LEU A 859 -23.62 15.48 4.61
C LEU A 859 -24.06 14.99 6.00
N HIS A 860 -24.98 14.03 6.08
CA HIS A 860 -25.43 13.47 7.36
C HIS A 860 -24.39 12.61 8.09
N ASN A 861 -23.29 12.24 7.41
CA ASN A 861 -22.19 11.46 7.98
C ASN A 861 -20.86 12.27 8.05
N LEU A 862 -20.93 13.60 7.99
CA LEU A 862 -19.86 14.51 8.44
C LEU A 862 -19.56 14.30 9.95
N PRO A 863 -18.38 14.71 10.47
CA PRO A 863 -18.06 14.67 11.89
C PRO A 863 -19.19 15.23 12.79
N PRO A 864 -19.61 14.53 13.86
CA PRO A 864 -18.98 13.37 14.52
C PRO A 864 -19.14 12.02 13.82
N GLY A 865 -19.84 11.95 12.68
CA GLY A 865 -20.08 10.72 11.93
C GLY A 865 -21.36 9.98 12.32
N ASN A 866 -21.57 8.84 11.66
CA ASN A 866 -22.84 8.12 11.59
C ASN A 866 -23.46 7.84 12.97
N ALA A 867 -24.66 8.38 13.20
CA ALA A 867 -25.34 8.27 14.50
C ALA A 867 -25.62 6.81 14.91
N THR A 868 -26.00 5.93 13.97
CA THR A 868 -26.24 4.50 14.25
C THR A 868 -24.95 3.78 14.63
N LEU A 869 -23.83 4.07 13.97
CA LEU A 869 -22.51 3.53 14.30
C LEU A 869 -22.04 4.00 15.69
N ARG A 870 -22.22 5.28 16.03
CA ARG A 870 -21.92 5.83 17.36
C ARG A 870 -22.77 5.16 18.46
N GLN A 871 -24.07 4.96 18.21
CA GLN A 871 -24.96 4.23 19.12
C GLN A 871 -24.55 2.75 19.29
N LEU A 872 -24.18 2.06 18.21
CA LEU A 872 -23.71 0.67 18.26
C LEU A 872 -22.39 0.54 19.03
N LEU A 873 -21.46 1.48 18.87
CA LEU A 873 -20.23 1.56 19.67
C LEU A 873 -20.54 1.77 21.15
N ALA A 874 -21.35 2.77 21.52
CA ALA A 874 -21.76 2.99 22.90
C ALA A 874 -22.43 1.75 23.53
N GLN A 875 -23.28 1.03 22.78
CA GLN A 875 -23.86 -0.24 23.22
C GLN A 875 -22.83 -1.36 23.42
N ARG A 876 -21.73 -1.40 22.65
CA ARG A 876 -20.65 -2.40 22.84
C ARG A 876 -19.89 -2.14 24.14
N TYR A 877 -19.58 -0.88 24.46
CA TYR A 877 -18.95 -0.50 25.73
C TYR A 877 -19.89 -0.72 26.93
N ALA A 878 -21.18 -0.38 26.80
CA ALA A 878 -22.17 -0.63 27.85
C ALA A 878 -22.28 -2.12 28.23
N ARG A 879 -22.18 -3.03 27.24
CA ARG A 879 -22.13 -4.49 27.48
C ARG A 879 -20.86 -4.98 28.17
N GLN A 880 -19.79 -4.18 28.20
CA GLN A 880 -18.56 -4.46 28.94
C GLN A 880 -18.57 -3.86 30.36
N GLY A 881 -19.60 -3.08 30.72
CA GLY A 881 -19.71 -2.38 32.00
C GLY A 881 -19.23 -0.92 31.96
N MET A 882 -19.07 -0.33 30.77
CA MET A 882 -18.58 1.03 30.57
C MET A 882 -19.65 1.92 29.93
N THR A 883 -20.11 2.95 30.67
CA THR A 883 -21.08 3.92 30.15
C THR A 883 -20.37 4.99 29.32
N LEU A 884 -20.80 5.19 28.07
CA LEU A 884 -20.39 6.28 27.18
C LEU A 884 -21.63 6.90 26.53
N SER A 885 -21.60 8.20 26.28
CA SER A 885 -22.58 8.86 25.41
C SER A 885 -22.29 8.57 23.93
N PRO A 886 -23.29 8.42 23.05
CA PRO A 886 -23.05 8.41 21.61
C PRO A 886 -22.41 9.71 21.09
N ASP A 887 -22.61 10.84 21.78
CA ASP A 887 -22.22 12.18 21.28
C ASP A 887 -20.82 12.64 21.71
N GLU A 888 -20.17 11.93 22.64
CA GLU A 888 -18.73 12.09 22.89
C GLU A 888 -17.86 11.24 21.95
N ILE A 889 -18.48 10.35 21.17
CA ILE A 889 -17.81 9.49 20.19
C ILE A 889 -17.70 10.24 18.86
N VAL A 890 -16.48 10.38 18.35
CA VAL A 890 -16.18 10.93 17.02
C VAL A 890 -15.61 9.80 16.14
N ILE A 891 -16.24 9.55 14.98
CA ILE A 891 -15.83 8.51 14.03
C ILE A 891 -14.69 9.04 13.14
N THR A 892 -13.66 8.22 12.91
CA THR A 892 -12.47 8.59 12.14
C THR A 892 -12.10 7.56 11.06
N SER A 893 -11.24 7.98 10.14
CA SER A 893 -10.69 7.21 9.02
C SER A 893 -9.60 6.21 9.44
N GLY A 894 -9.48 5.97 10.76
CA GLY A 894 -8.57 5.01 11.36
C GLY A 894 -8.07 5.45 12.73
N ALA A 895 -7.47 4.50 13.45
CA ALA A 895 -6.86 4.74 14.75
C ALA A 895 -5.88 5.92 14.76
N LEU A 896 -5.01 6.01 13.74
CA LEU A 896 -3.98 7.05 13.66
C LEU A 896 -4.59 8.45 13.50
N GLU A 897 -5.75 8.59 12.82
CA GLU A 897 -6.48 9.86 12.75
C GLU A 897 -7.09 10.21 14.12
N ALA A 898 -7.69 9.24 14.82
CA ALA A 898 -8.24 9.46 16.17
C ALA A 898 -7.16 9.90 17.18
N LEU A 899 -6.01 9.23 17.19
CA LEU A 899 -4.89 9.53 18.08
C LEU A 899 -4.21 10.88 17.72
N ASN A 900 -4.03 11.17 16.44
CA ASN A 900 -3.49 12.44 15.95
C ASN A 900 -4.39 13.63 16.31
N LEU A 901 -5.69 13.53 16.03
CA LEU A 901 -6.65 14.59 16.34
C LEU A 901 -6.80 14.79 17.86
N SER A 902 -6.72 13.71 18.64
CA SER A 902 -6.65 13.79 20.11
C SER A 902 -5.45 14.59 20.57
N LEU A 903 -4.24 14.27 20.09
CA LEU A 903 -3.02 15.01 20.40
C LEU A 903 -3.12 16.49 19.99
N GLN A 904 -3.50 16.77 18.74
CA GLN A 904 -3.67 18.12 18.21
C GLN A 904 -4.80 18.92 18.92
N SER A 905 -5.76 18.24 19.56
CA SER A 905 -6.79 18.89 20.40
C SER A 905 -6.31 19.29 21.80
N LEU A 906 -5.09 18.91 22.20
CA LEU A 906 -4.56 19.07 23.56
C LEU A 906 -3.23 19.83 23.63
N THR A 907 -2.50 19.97 22.50
CA THR A 907 -1.11 20.45 22.49
C THR A 907 -0.83 21.49 21.41
N GLU A 908 0.12 22.39 21.68
CA GLU A 908 0.66 23.39 20.76
C GLU A 908 2.18 23.18 20.54
N PRO A 909 2.77 23.66 19.43
CA PRO A 909 4.19 23.44 19.11
C PRO A 909 5.14 23.84 20.26
N GLY A 910 6.04 22.93 20.64
CA GLY A 910 6.99 23.11 21.74
C GLY A 910 6.54 22.59 23.11
N ASP A 911 5.28 22.17 23.26
CA ASP A 911 4.74 21.54 24.48
C ASP A 911 5.40 20.18 24.80
N TYR A 912 5.41 19.82 26.09
CA TYR A 912 5.89 18.52 26.56
C TYR A 912 4.77 17.49 26.57
N VAL A 913 5.06 16.31 26.03
CA VAL A 913 4.13 15.16 26.02
C VAL A 913 4.83 13.89 26.46
N VAL A 914 4.10 13.06 27.19
CA VAL A 914 4.61 11.78 27.70
C VAL A 914 4.22 10.63 26.77
N ILE A 915 5.18 9.73 26.52
CA ILE A 915 4.99 8.47 25.81
C ILE A 915 5.66 7.31 26.54
N GLU A 916 5.16 6.10 26.33
CA GLU A 916 5.80 4.87 26.83
C GLU A 916 7.07 4.51 26.03
N GLN A 917 8.03 3.86 26.68
CA GLN A 917 9.28 3.38 26.07
C GLN A 917 9.48 1.87 26.29
N PRO A 918 9.66 1.06 25.22
CA PRO A 918 9.62 1.43 23.79
C PRO A 918 8.24 1.86 23.30
N SER A 919 8.20 2.86 22.41
CA SER A 919 6.96 3.47 21.89
C SER A 919 6.55 2.96 20.51
N PHE A 920 5.30 3.17 20.14
CA PHE A 920 4.81 2.99 18.77
C PHE A 920 5.30 4.13 17.86
N TYR A 921 5.85 3.79 16.68
CA TYR A 921 6.47 4.78 15.78
C TYR A 921 5.50 5.89 15.32
N GLY A 922 4.20 5.60 15.21
CA GLY A 922 3.20 6.60 14.81
C GLY A 922 2.99 7.70 15.85
N ALA A 923 3.21 7.42 17.14
CA ALA A 923 3.19 8.45 18.19
C ALA A 923 4.39 9.39 18.04
N LEU A 924 5.57 8.82 17.79
CA LEU A 924 6.80 9.59 17.56
C LEU A 924 6.72 10.47 16.30
N GLN A 925 6.18 9.95 15.20
CA GLN A 925 5.92 10.72 13.97
C GLN A 925 4.87 11.83 14.17
N ALA A 926 3.83 11.58 14.98
CA ALA A 926 2.84 12.60 15.33
C ALA A 926 3.45 13.76 16.14
N ILE A 927 4.31 13.42 17.10
CA ILE A 927 5.06 14.37 17.95
C ILE A 927 6.02 15.21 17.11
N GLU A 928 6.78 14.58 16.22
CA GLU A 928 7.70 15.25 15.28
C GLU A 928 6.94 16.26 14.40
N ARG A 929 5.86 15.82 13.73
CA ARG A 929 5.04 16.66 12.85
C ARG A 929 4.40 17.85 13.57
N LEU A 930 3.98 17.67 14.83
CA LEU A 930 3.42 18.74 15.67
C LEU A 930 4.50 19.56 16.42
N LYS A 931 5.79 19.27 16.19
CA LYS A 931 6.95 19.92 16.84
C LYS A 931 6.88 19.87 18.39
N LEU A 932 6.43 18.76 18.95
CA LEU A 932 6.28 18.53 20.40
C LEU A 932 7.55 17.91 21.01
N LYS A 933 7.69 17.99 22.33
CA LYS A 933 8.83 17.45 23.09
C LYS A 933 8.46 16.16 23.80
N ALA A 934 9.04 15.03 23.35
CA ALA A 934 8.75 13.71 23.90
C ALA A 934 9.54 13.41 25.20
N LEU A 935 8.81 13.12 26.27
CA LEU A 935 9.32 12.53 27.51
C LEU A 935 9.02 11.03 27.52
N ALA A 936 10.07 10.21 27.47
CA ALA A 936 9.95 8.77 27.35
C ALA A 936 9.96 8.07 28.73
N ILE A 937 8.84 7.49 29.15
CA ILE A 937 8.68 6.77 30.42
C ILE A 937 8.95 5.28 30.21
N PRO A 938 9.90 4.66 30.94
CA PRO A 938 10.25 3.26 30.75
C PRO A 938 9.10 2.31 31.09
N SER A 939 8.97 1.24 30.31
CA SER A 939 7.98 0.18 30.50
C SER A 939 8.63 -1.20 30.58
N ASP A 940 8.15 -2.01 31.52
CA ASP A 940 8.66 -3.35 31.81
C ASP A 940 7.66 -4.46 31.40
N ALA A 941 8.19 -5.67 31.15
CA ALA A 941 7.43 -6.79 30.59
C ALA A 941 6.62 -7.61 31.62
N GLN A 942 6.46 -7.10 32.83
CA GLN A 942 5.69 -7.69 33.94
C GLN A 942 4.66 -6.69 34.51
N ASN A 943 5.06 -5.42 34.73
CA ASN A 943 4.19 -4.40 35.34
C ASN A 943 3.72 -3.30 34.37
N GLY A 944 4.26 -3.26 33.15
CA GLY A 944 3.97 -2.24 32.14
C GLY A 944 4.67 -0.91 32.42
N ILE A 945 3.98 0.20 32.18
CA ILE A 945 4.46 1.57 32.44
C ILE A 945 4.82 1.77 33.92
N ASP A 946 5.98 2.37 34.17
CA ASP A 946 6.40 2.84 35.49
C ASP A 946 5.63 4.11 35.90
N LEU A 947 4.61 3.93 36.74
CA LEU A 947 3.77 5.03 37.25
C LEU A 947 4.52 5.98 38.20
N GLN A 948 5.61 5.53 38.84
CA GLN A 948 6.39 6.36 39.75
C GLN A 948 7.31 7.28 38.96
N GLN A 949 7.93 6.80 37.88
CA GLN A 949 8.66 7.66 36.93
C GLN A 949 7.74 8.61 36.15
N LEU A 950 6.47 8.24 35.94
CA LEU A 950 5.45 9.15 35.41
C LEU A 950 5.16 10.31 36.38
N GLU A 951 4.91 10.03 37.66
CA GLU A 951 4.70 11.06 38.70
C GLU A 951 5.92 11.99 38.83
N ASP A 952 7.13 11.42 38.82
CA ASP A 952 8.40 12.14 38.78
C ASP A 952 8.54 13.08 37.57
N ALA A 953 8.01 12.70 36.40
CA ALA A 953 8.03 13.53 35.19
C ALA A 953 6.98 14.64 35.22
N LEU A 954 5.76 14.34 35.70
CA LEU A 954 4.67 15.30 35.87
C LEU A 954 4.97 16.40 36.90
N GLN A 955 5.87 16.13 37.86
CA GLN A 955 6.36 17.13 38.82
C GLN A 955 7.51 17.99 38.28
N ARG A 956 8.27 17.50 37.30
CA ARG A 956 9.49 18.17 36.78
C ARG A 956 9.27 18.95 35.48
N TRP A 957 8.25 18.60 34.70
CA TRP A 957 8.01 19.16 33.36
C TRP A 957 6.54 19.57 33.21
N PRO A 958 6.24 20.67 32.48
CA PRO A 958 4.88 21.10 32.20
C PRO A 958 4.27 20.24 31.08
N VAL A 959 3.94 18.98 31.41
CA VAL A 959 3.32 18.01 30.50
C VAL A 959 1.89 18.44 30.17
N LYS A 960 1.53 18.41 28.88
CA LYS A 960 0.19 18.77 28.39
C LYS A 960 -0.70 17.59 28.04
N ALA A 961 -0.09 16.46 27.67
CA ALA A 961 -0.81 15.22 27.36
C ALA A 961 0.09 14.00 27.58
N CYS A 962 -0.54 12.88 27.95
CA CYS A 962 0.09 11.56 27.97
C CYS A 962 -0.53 10.70 26.87
N TRP A 963 0.26 10.15 25.94
CA TRP A 963 -0.17 9.12 24.99
C TRP A 963 0.39 7.78 25.46
N LEU A 964 -0.49 6.92 25.96
CA LEU A 964 -0.13 5.65 26.60
C LEU A 964 -1.09 4.53 26.16
N MET A 965 -0.57 3.32 25.97
CA MET A 965 -1.36 2.11 25.85
C MET A 965 -1.62 1.55 27.26
N THR A 966 -2.87 1.40 27.67
CA THR A 966 -3.20 0.78 28.98
C THR A 966 -3.56 -0.70 28.86
N THR A 967 -3.89 -1.13 27.64
CA THR A 967 -4.20 -2.50 27.23
C THR A 967 -3.21 -2.90 26.13
N LEU A 968 -2.64 -4.10 26.20
CA LEU A 968 -1.79 -4.68 25.15
C LEU A 968 -0.66 -3.74 24.64
N GLN A 969 0.10 -3.16 25.57
CA GLN A 969 1.25 -2.27 25.33
C GLN A 969 2.19 -2.86 24.27
N ASN A 970 2.32 -2.20 23.13
CA ASN A 970 3.05 -2.72 21.98
C ASN A 970 4.38 -1.95 21.80
N PRO A 971 5.57 -2.59 21.91
CA PRO A 971 5.83 -4.03 21.70
C PRO A 971 6.15 -4.87 22.96
N LEU A 972 5.42 -4.72 24.07
CA LEU A 972 5.65 -5.49 25.31
C LEU A 972 4.64 -6.62 25.58
N GLY A 973 3.42 -6.54 25.04
CA GLY A 973 2.31 -7.47 25.31
C GLY A 973 1.61 -7.28 26.66
N VAL A 974 1.92 -6.21 27.41
CA VAL A 974 1.44 -6.03 28.79
C VAL A 974 0.14 -5.23 28.83
N THR A 975 -0.84 -5.70 29.61
CA THR A 975 -2.04 -4.95 29.98
C THR A 975 -1.93 -4.50 31.43
N LEU A 976 -2.20 -3.22 31.72
CA LEU A 976 -2.24 -2.72 33.10
C LEU A 976 -3.42 -3.33 33.85
N THR A 977 -3.18 -3.76 35.10
CA THR A 977 -4.24 -4.26 35.97
C THR A 977 -5.27 -3.17 36.29
N PRO A 978 -6.54 -3.51 36.58
CA PRO A 978 -7.57 -2.54 36.97
C PRO A 978 -7.13 -1.54 38.04
N ALA A 979 -6.38 -2.00 39.05
CA ALA A 979 -5.81 -1.13 40.09
C ALA A 979 -4.77 -0.14 39.54
N ARG A 980 -3.86 -0.57 38.64
CA ARG A 980 -2.88 0.33 37.98
C ARG A 980 -3.57 1.31 37.04
N LYS A 981 -4.63 0.90 36.33
CA LYS A 981 -5.43 1.83 35.49
C LYS A 981 -6.13 2.90 36.34
N GLN A 982 -6.75 2.51 37.45
CA GLN A 982 -7.35 3.46 38.40
C GLN A 982 -6.30 4.40 39.02
N GLN A 983 -5.10 3.90 39.36
CA GLN A 983 -3.99 4.72 39.85
C GLN A 983 -3.50 5.72 38.80
N LEU A 984 -3.34 5.30 37.54
CA LEU A 984 -2.93 6.15 36.41
C LEU A 984 -3.92 7.32 36.21
N VAL A 985 -5.22 7.03 36.16
CA VAL A 985 -6.26 8.07 36.01
C VAL A 985 -6.27 9.02 37.21
N ALA A 986 -6.18 8.50 38.44
CA ALA A 986 -6.14 9.32 39.65
C ALA A 986 -4.86 10.18 39.77
N LEU A 987 -3.72 9.72 39.24
CA LEU A 987 -2.48 10.51 39.15
C LEU A 987 -2.65 11.66 38.14
N LEU A 988 -3.12 11.35 36.94
CA LEU A 988 -3.25 12.33 35.86
C LEU A 988 -4.30 13.41 36.17
N ALA A 989 -5.41 13.05 36.82
CA ALA A 989 -6.41 13.98 37.34
C ALA A 989 -5.81 15.00 38.33
N ARG A 990 -4.99 14.56 39.29
CA ARG A 990 -4.33 15.45 40.26
C ARG A 990 -3.42 16.49 39.61
N HIS A 991 -2.78 16.13 38.50
CA HIS A 991 -1.91 17.03 37.73
C HIS A 991 -2.64 17.78 36.60
N GLN A 992 -3.95 17.56 36.43
CA GLN A 992 -4.79 18.11 35.35
C GLN A 992 -4.26 17.79 33.93
N VAL A 993 -3.58 16.65 33.76
CA VAL A 993 -3.01 16.22 32.48
C VAL A 993 -3.93 15.21 31.78
N PRO A 994 -4.47 15.50 30.59
CA PRO A 994 -5.32 14.58 29.85
C PRO A 994 -4.56 13.34 29.34
N LEU A 995 -5.28 12.21 29.28
CA LEU A 995 -4.77 10.91 28.82
C LEU A 995 -5.34 10.59 27.44
N ILE A 996 -4.47 10.49 26.43
CA ILE A 996 -4.78 9.86 25.15
C ILE A 996 -4.52 8.37 25.33
N GLU A 997 -5.59 7.59 25.38
CA GLU A 997 -5.53 6.14 25.55
C GLU A 997 -5.61 5.46 24.17
N ASP A 998 -4.54 4.75 23.82
CA ASP A 998 -4.48 3.90 22.63
C ASP A 998 -4.88 2.47 23.01
N ASP A 999 -6.07 2.03 22.59
CA ASP A 999 -6.60 0.68 22.83
C ASP A 999 -7.08 0.01 21.53
N VAL A 1000 -6.30 0.16 20.46
CA VAL A 1000 -6.63 -0.37 19.12
C VAL A 1000 -6.66 -1.91 19.05
N TYR A 1001 -6.23 -2.61 20.10
CA TYR A 1001 -6.18 -4.07 20.19
C TYR A 1001 -7.26 -4.67 21.12
N ALA A 1002 -8.05 -3.88 21.87
CA ALA A 1002 -9.08 -4.33 22.82
C ALA A 1002 -9.95 -5.50 22.30
N GLU A 1003 -10.42 -5.41 21.06
CA GLU A 1003 -11.33 -6.39 20.48
C GLU A 1003 -10.68 -7.76 20.16
N LEU A 1004 -9.36 -7.88 20.22
CA LEU A 1004 -8.63 -9.13 19.93
C LEU A 1004 -8.32 -9.99 21.16
N TRP A 1005 -8.63 -9.54 22.38
CA TRP A 1005 -8.46 -10.28 23.64
C TRP A 1005 -9.20 -11.63 23.64
N ASP A 1006 -8.58 -12.75 24.00
CA ASP A 1006 -9.23 -14.07 23.85
C ASP A 1006 -10.26 -14.38 24.95
N GLU A 1007 -10.03 -13.90 26.18
CA GLU A 1007 -10.86 -14.28 27.33
C GLU A 1007 -12.31 -13.75 27.26
N ARG A 1008 -13.19 -14.39 28.05
CA ARG A 1008 -14.65 -14.13 28.04
C ARG A 1008 -15.04 -12.71 28.50
N ALA A 1009 -14.16 -12.03 29.21
CA ALA A 1009 -14.31 -10.62 29.57
C ALA A 1009 -13.04 -9.88 29.12
N PRO A 1010 -13.14 -8.85 28.25
CA PRO A 1010 -11.99 -8.01 27.91
C PRO A 1010 -11.61 -7.13 29.12
N PRO A 1011 -10.35 -6.72 29.24
CA PRO A 1011 -9.94 -5.74 30.25
C PRO A 1011 -10.60 -4.39 29.96
N LEU A 1012 -11.15 -3.74 30.99
CA LEU A 1012 -11.73 -2.41 30.85
C LEU A 1012 -10.64 -1.37 30.50
N PRO A 1013 -10.92 -0.39 29.63
CA PRO A 1013 -10.02 0.71 29.32
C PRO A 1013 -9.94 1.70 30.49
N ALA A 1014 -8.86 2.49 30.58
CA ALA A 1014 -8.66 3.48 31.64
C ALA A 1014 -9.79 4.51 31.69
N LYS A 1015 -10.40 4.85 30.55
CA LYS A 1015 -11.62 5.66 30.45
C LYS A 1015 -12.79 5.15 31.32
N ALA A 1016 -12.84 3.87 31.68
CA ALA A 1016 -13.87 3.33 32.59
C ALA A 1016 -13.71 3.81 34.06
N TRP A 1017 -12.57 4.41 34.42
CA TRP A 1017 -12.34 5.06 35.73
C TRP A 1017 -12.31 6.60 35.64
N ASP A 1018 -12.46 7.17 34.45
CA ASP A 1018 -12.53 8.63 34.25
C ASP A 1018 -13.83 9.19 34.87
N ARG A 1019 -13.67 10.23 35.69
CA ARG A 1019 -14.78 10.97 36.33
C ARG A 1019 -14.82 12.45 35.95
N GLU A 1020 -13.81 12.92 35.22
CA GLU A 1020 -13.60 14.34 34.90
C GLU A 1020 -13.76 14.62 33.41
N GLY A 1021 -13.78 13.58 32.57
CA GLY A 1021 -13.86 13.69 31.11
C GLY A 1021 -12.51 13.88 30.43
N ASN A 1022 -11.41 13.80 31.19
CA ASN A 1022 -10.04 14.10 30.78
C ASN A 1022 -9.32 12.92 30.07
N VAL A 1023 -9.95 11.75 29.95
CA VAL A 1023 -9.42 10.63 29.15
C VAL A 1023 -10.06 10.62 27.75
N LEU A 1024 -9.24 10.55 26.71
CA LEU A 1024 -9.62 10.44 25.30
C LEU A 1024 -9.33 9.01 24.83
N HIS A 1025 -10.36 8.17 24.77
CA HIS A 1025 -10.22 6.74 24.48
C HIS A 1025 -10.31 6.46 22.99
N CYS A 1026 -9.20 6.05 22.37
CA CYS A 1026 -9.09 5.79 20.93
C CYS A 1026 -9.17 4.29 20.62
N GLY A 1027 -10.22 3.89 19.89
CA GLY A 1027 -10.45 2.52 19.41
C GLY A 1027 -10.50 2.44 17.88
N SER A 1028 -10.37 1.23 17.31
CA SER A 1028 -10.55 1.05 15.87
C SER A 1028 -10.78 -0.40 15.45
N PHE A 1029 -11.58 -0.58 14.40
CA PHE A 1029 -11.74 -1.87 13.71
C PHE A 1029 -10.53 -2.25 12.82
N SER A 1030 -9.53 -1.37 12.70
CA SER A 1030 -8.35 -1.56 11.82
C SER A 1030 -7.52 -2.80 12.11
N LYS A 1031 -7.66 -3.42 13.29
CA LYS A 1031 -6.99 -4.68 13.66
C LYS A 1031 -7.88 -5.91 13.46
N SER A 1032 -9.19 -5.71 13.30
CA SER A 1032 -10.21 -6.76 13.19
C SER A 1032 -10.74 -6.93 11.75
N LEU A 1033 -10.60 -5.93 10.89
CA LEU A 1033 -11.18 -5.84 9.55
C LEU A 1033 -10.15 -5.52 8.45
N VAL A 1034 -10.57 -5.69 7.19
CA VAL A 1034 -9.74 -5.52 5.99
C VAL A 1034 -9.38 -4.06 5.70
N ALA A 1035 -8.30 -3.83 4.94
CA ALA A 1035 -7.64 -2.54 4.76
C ALA A 1035 -8.52 -1.36 4.27
N GLY A 1036 -9.66 -1.60 3.62
CA GLY A 1036 -10.61 -0.56 3.20
C GLY A 1036 -11.67 -0.17 4.25
N PHE A 1037 -11.87 -0.99 5.29
CA PHE A 1037 -12.87 -0.76 6.36
C PHE A 1037 -12.20 -0.36 7.68
N ARG A 1038 -11.07 0.36 7.59
CA ARG A 1038 -10.23 0.82 8.72
C ARG A 1038 -10.85 2.02 9.46
N VAL A 1039 -12.10 1.91 9.92
CA VAL A 1039 -12.72 2.97 10.71
C VAL A 1039 -12.18 2.95 12.15
N GLY A 1040 -11.86 4.14 12.66
CA GLY A 1040 -11.51 4.40 14.06
C GLY A 1040 -12.60 5.20 14.75
N TRP A 1041 -12.42 5.41 16.05
CA TRP A 1041 -13.20 6.37 16.81
C TRP A 1041 -12.39 6.87 18.01
N VAL A 1042 -12.76 8.05 18.52
CA VAL A 1042 -12.35 8.49 19.86
C VAL A 1042 -13.59 8.81 20.69
N ALA A 1043 -13.66 8.28 21.91
CA ALA A 1043 -14.60 8.73 22.93
C ALA A 1043 -13.89 9.81 23.78
N ALA A 1044 -14.18 11.07 23.46
CA ALA A 1044 -13.34 12.21 23.83
C ALA A 1044 -13.89 13.08 24.98
N GLY A 1045 -15.02 12.70 25.59
CA GLY A 1045 -15.72 13.52 26.57
C GLY A 1045 -15.93 14.97 26.07
N GLN A 1046 -15.52 15.93 26.91
CA GLN A 1046 -15.57 17.37 26.62
C GLN A 1046 -14.76 17.80 25.38
N HIS A 1047 -13.73 17.02 24.99
CA HIS A 1047 -12.86 17.37 23.86
C HIS A 1047 -13.46 17.04 22.49
N ALA A 1048 -14.59 16.31 22.46
CA ALA A 1048 -15.24 15.85 21.22
C ALA A 1048 -15.52 16.99 20.23
N GLN A 1049 -15.97 18.16 20.69
CA GLN A 1049 -16.24 19.30 19.80
C GLN A 1049 -14.97 19.91 19.18
N ARG A 1050 -13.84 19.93 19.91
CA ARG A 1050 -12.55 20.40 19.36
C ARG A 1050 -12.03 19.43 18.32
N ILE A 1051 -12.17 18.13 18.56
CA ILE A 1051 -11.80 17.06 17.62
C ILE A 1051 -12.66 17.10 16.35
N GLN A 1052 -13.98 17.29 16.45
CA GLN A 1052 -14.87 17.44 15.29
C GLN A 1052 -14.47 18.65 14.42
N ARG A 1053 -14.10 19.78 15.02
CA ARG A 1053 -13.62 20.97 14.29
C ARG A 1053 -12.29 20.69 13.59
N LEU A 1054 -11.32 20.08 14.28
CA LEU A 1054 -10.03 19.71 13.68
C LEU A 1054 -10.21 18.73 12.51
N GLN A 1055 -11.08 17.73 12.67
CA GLN A 1055 -11.39 16.75 11.62
C GLN A 1055 -12.00 17.43 10.38
N LEU A 1056 -12.98 18.33 10.56
CA LEU A 1056 -13.56 19.10 9.45
C LEU A 1056 -12.54 19.96 8.70
N MET A 1057 -11.46 20.40 9.37
CA MET A 1057 -10.37 21.18 8.76
C MET A 1057 -9.26 20.31 8.15
N SER A 1058 -9.17 19.00 8.47
CA SER A 1058 -8.16 18.09 7.92
C SER A 1058 -8.70 17.11 6.87
N THR A 1059 -9.94 16.64 7.06
CA THR A 1059 -10.51 15.47 6.39
C THR A 1059 -12.02 15.64 6.25
N LEU A 1060 -12.52 16.00 5.06
CA LEU A 1060 -13.93 16.40 4.86
C LEU A 1060 -14.96 15.43 5.46
N SER A 1061 -14.75 14.11 5.37
CA SER A 1061 -15.26 13.14 6.36
C SER A 1061 -14.60 11.76 6.18
N THR A 1062 -14.76 10.90 7.19
CA THR A 1062 -14.62 9.45 7.02
C THR A 1062 -15.68 8.93 6.03
N SER A 1063 -15.27 8.13 5.05
CA SER A 1063 -16.13 7.64 3.95
C SER A 1063 -17.51 7.13 4.43
N ALA A 1064 -18.57 7.89 4.12
CA ALA A 1064 -19.95 7.59 4.54
C ALA A 1064 -20.44 6.18 4.15
N PRO A 1065 -20.16 5.66 2.93
CA PRO A 1065 -20.45 4.27 2.58
C PRO A 1065 -19.80 3.25 3.53
N MET A 1066 -18.56 3.50 3.99
CA MET A 1066 -17.88 2.61 4.95
C MET A 1066 -18.51 2.69 6.34
N GLN A 1067 -18.87 3.89 6.81
CA GLN A 1067 -19.54 4.07 8.10
C GLN A 1067 -20.89 3.33 8.15
N LEU A 1068 -21.71 3.48 7.10
CA LEU A 1068 -23.02 2.82 6.98
C LEU A 1068 -22.91 1.30 6.78
N ALA A 1069 -21.95 0.82 5.98
CA ALA A 1069 -21.69 -0.61 5.81
C ALA A 1069 -21.24 -1.28 7.12
N LEU A 1070 -20.47 -0.57 7.96
CA LEU A 1070 -20.13 -1.05 9.30
C LEU A 1070 -21.33 -1.04 10.24
N ALA A 1071 -22.24 -0.06 10.13
CA ALA A 1071 -23.48 -0.06 10.91
C ALA A 1071 -24.35 -1.30 10.62
N ASP A 1072 -24.56 -1.70 9.35
CA ASP A 1072 -25.23 -2.99 9.02
C ASP A 1072 -24.46 -4.20 9.58
N PHE A 1073 -23.14 -4.21 9.40
CA PHE A 1073 -22.31 -5.35 9.83
C PHE A 1073 -22.32 -5.55 11.36
N LEU A 1074 -22.33 -4.45 12.13
CA LEU A 1074 -22.38 -4.42 13.60
C LEU A 1074 -23.78 -4.60 14.18
N ALA A 1075 -24.84 -4.14 13.48
CA ALA A 1075 -26.22 -4.38 13.89
C ALA A 1075 -26.61 -5.87 13.82
N THR A 1076 -25.91 -6.64 12.98
CA THR A 1076 -26.10 -8.09 12.88
C THR A 1076 -25.10 -8.87 13.72
N ARG A 1077 -25.46 -10.09 14.15
CA ARG A 1077 -24.52 -11.03 14.81
C ARG A 1077 -23.37 -11.52 13.91
N ARG A 1078 -23.18 -10.96 12.71
CA ARG A 1078 -22.08 -11.32 11.80
C ARG A 1078 -20.73 -10.89 12.39
N TYR A 1079 -20.63 -9.67 12.91
CA TYR A 1079 -19.37 -9.16 13.46
C TYR A 1079 -18.88 -9.97 14.66
N ASP A 1080 -19.73 -10.23 15.66
CA ASP A 1080 -19.34 -11.01 16.84
C ASP A 1080 -18.94 -12.46 16.48
N ASN A 1081 -19.60 -13.06 15.48
CA ASN A 1081 -19.23 -14.37 14.93
C ASN A 1081 -17.92 -14.34 14.14
N HIS A 1082 -17.59 -13.24 13.45
CA HIS A 1082 -16.26 -13.01 12.87
C HIS A 1082 -15.21 -12.87 13.97
N LEU A 1083 -15.41 -11.97 14.93
CA LEU A 1083 -14.45 -11.67 15.98
C LEU A 1083 -14.08 -12.92 16.81
N LYS A 1084 -15.07 -13.78 17.10
CA LYS A 1084 -14.85 -15.09 17.73
C LYS A 1084 -13.99 -16.03 16.88
N ARG A 1085 -14.23 -16.11 15.55
CA ARG A 1085 -13.41 -16.90 14.62
C ARG A 1085 -11.98 -16.35 14.52
N LEU A 1086 -11.83 -15.02 14.55
CA LEU A 1086 -10.53 -14.33 14.49
C LEU A 1086 -9.68 -14.62 15.72
N ARG A 1087 -10.19 -14.39 16.95
CA ARG A 1087 -9.49 -14.69 18.21
C ARG A 1087 -8.99 -16.13 18.27
N GLN A 1088 -9.88 -17.10 18.03
CA GLN A 1088 -9.54 -18.53 17.98
C GLN A 1088 -8.44 -18.86 16.95
N SER A 1089 -8.43 -18.16 15.81
CA SER A 1089 -7.40 -18.33 14.77
C SER A 1089 -6.06 -17.71 15.18
N LEU A 1090 -6.08 -16.55 15.84
CA LEU A 1090 -4.88 -15.87 16.34
C LEU A 1090 -4.21 -16.65 17.46
N VAL A 1091 -4.96 -17.12 18.48
CA VAL A 1091 -4.43 -17.97 19.57
C VAL A 1091 -3.82 -19.27 19.01
N LYS A 1092 -4.48 -19.92 18.04
CA LYS A 1092 -3.92 -21.11 17.38
C LYS A 1092 -2.62 -20.81 16.64
N ARG A 1093 -2.52 -19.66 15.96
CA ARG A 1093 -1.27 -19.22 15.30
C ARG A 1093 -0.18 -18.89 16.31
N GLN A 1094 -0.50 -18.13 17.36
CA GLN A 1094 0.38 -17.79 18.49
C GLN A 1094 1.04 -19.05 19.06
N GLN A 1095 0.26 -20.06 19.43
CA GLN A 1095 0.78 -21.34 19.96
C GLN A 1095 1.75 -22.04 18.99
N LEU A 1096 1.46 -22.04 17.68
CA LEU A 1096 2.32 -22.67 16.68
C LEU A 1096 3.66 -21.94 16.50
N ALA A 1097 3.66 -20.61 16.41
CA ALA A 1097 4.92 -19.87 16.33
C ALA A 1097 5.68 -19.86 17.66
N ARG A 1098 5.01 -19.90 18.81
CA ARG A 1098 5.66 -20.11 20.12
C ARG A 1098 6.45 -21.42 20.14
N GLN A 1099 5.86 -22.51 19.63
CA GLN A 1099 6.56 -23.80 19.48
C GLN A 1099 7.74 -23.71 18.49
N ALA A 1100 7.59 -22.98 17.38
CA ALA A 1100 8.68 -22.75 16.43
C ALA A 1100 9.82 -21.91 17.03
N LEU A 1101 9.52 -20.82 17.74
CA LEU A 1101 10.48 -19.96 18.43
C LEU A 1101 11.27 -20.73 19.48
N ILE A 1102 10.60 -21.50 20.34
CA ILE A 1102 11.25 -22.34 21.36
C ILE A 1102 12.18 -23.40 20.72
N LYS A 1103 11.88 -23.85 19.48
CA LYS A 1103 12.69 -24.80 18.74
C LYS A 1103 13.87 -24.16 17.98
N VAL A 1104 13.77 -22.89 17.59
CA VAL A 1104 14.74 -22.20 16.71
C VAL A 1104 15.65 -21.23 17.46
N LEU A 1105 15.17 -20.62 18.54
CA LEU A 1105 15.97 -19.68 19.34
C LEU A 1105 17.00 -20.42 20.21
N PRO A 1106 18.20 -19.84 20.45
CA PRO A 1106 19.17 -20.40 21.38
C PRO A 1106 18.60 -20.56 22.80
N ALA A 1107 19.02 -21.59 23.53
CA ALA A 1107 18.54 -21.91 24.89
C ALA A 1107 18.76 -20.81 25.96
N GLN A 1108 19.51 -19.75 25.62
CA GLN A 1108 19.68 -18.53 26.43
C GLN A 1108 18.55 -17.49 26.19
N SER A 1109 17.54 -17.83 25.39
CA SER A 1109 16.43 -16.96 25.01
C SER A 1109 15.18 -17.28 25.84
N THR A 1110 14.71 -16.32 26.63
CA THR A 1110 13.45 -16.42 27.34
C THR A 1110 12.32 -15.94 26.43
N VAL A 1111 11.45 -16.85 26.00
CA VAL A 1111 10.12 -16.52 25.45
C VAL A 1111 9.20 -16.22 26.63
N SER A 1112 8.48 -15.10 26.56
CA SER A 1112 7.58 -14.62 27.61
C SER A 1112 6.15 -14.55 27.10
N ASP A 1113 5.26 -15.24 27.80
CA ASP A 1113 3.82 -15.24 27.52
C ASP A 1113 3.12 -14.20 28.40
N ALA A 1114 2.26 -13.37 27.81
CA ALA A 1114 1.30 -12.55 28.54
C ALA A 1114 -0.03 -13.32 28.69
N ALA A 1115 -0.69 -13.22 29.84
CA ALA A 1115 -1.94 -13.92 30.10
C ALA A 1115 -3.11 -13.27 29.34
N GLY A 1116 -3.93 -14.09 28.66
CA GLY A 1116 -5.09 -13.65 27.86
C GLY A 1116 -4.76 -13.08 26.47
N ASP A 1117 -3.47 -13.02 26.11
CA ASP A 1117 -2.95 -12.30 24.94
C ASP A 1117 -2.85 -13.19 23.67
N ILE A 1118 -2.79 -12.53 22.50
CA ILE A 1118 -2.49 -13.07 21.16
C ILE A 1118 -1.03 -12.84 20.71
N PHE A 1119 -0.25 -11.97 21.36
CA PHE A 1119 1.17 -11.75 21.03
C PHE A 1119 2.10 -12.77 21.73
N CYS A 1120 3.36 -12.88 21.27
CA CYS A 1120 4.42 -13.60 21.98
C CYS A 1120 5.69 -12.74 22.12
N GLY A 1121 6.18 -12.57 23.34
CA GLY A 1121 7.43 -11.87 23.61
C GLY A 1121 8.65 -12.78 23.58
N SER A 1122 9.80 -12.26 23.17
CA SER A 1122 11.09 -12.93 23.25
C SER A 1122 12.20 -11.97 23.70
N ARG A 1123 13.07 -12.45 24.59
CA ARG A 1123 14.25 -11.73 25.09
C ARG A 1123 15.45 -12.68 25.05
N CYS A 1124 16.44 -12.37 24.22
CA CYS A 1124 17.69 -13.12 24.18
C CYS A 1124 18.69 -12.53 25.17
N ARG A 1125 19.21 -13.33 26.12
CA ARG A 1125 20.34 -12.93 26.97
C ARG A 1125 21.66 -13.27 26.28
N THR A 1126 22.13 -12.41 25.38
CA THR A 1126 23.47 -12.54 24.79
C THR A 1126 24.54 -12.19 25.82
N ALA A 1127 25.04 -13.20 26.53
CA ALA A 1127 26.30 -13.10 27.25
C ALA A 1127 27.48 -13.03 26.25
N SER A 1128 28.61 -12.47 26.68
CA SER A 1128 29.74 -12.17 25.80
C SER A 1128 30.53 -13.42 25.38
N THR A 1129 30.45 -13.81 24.11
CA THR A 1129 31.57 -14.42 23.34
C THR A 1129 31.22 -14.52 21.85
N PRO A 1130 32.16 -14.26 20.91
CA PRO A 1130 31.89 -14.34 19.47
C PRO A 1130 32.24 -15.70 18.87
N ARG A 1131 31.39 -16.20 17.96
CA ARG A 1131 31.78 -17.10 16.86
C ARG A 1131 31.16 -16.65 15.55
N SER A 1132 31.90 -16.84 14.47
CA SER A 1132 31.68 -16.25 13.15
C SER A 1132 30.38 -16.68 12.46
N PHE A 1133 29.51 -15.71 12.14
CA PHE A 1133 28.49 -15.84 11.09
C PHE A 1133 28.90 -14.98 9.88
N THR A 1134 29.68 -15.57 8.97
CA THR A 1134 30.21 -14.91 7.76
C THR A 1134 29.74 -15.61 6.50
N SER A 1135 28.49 -15.35 6.10
CA SER A 1135 27.88 -15.96 4.90
C SER A 1135 26.89 -15.04 4.16
N GLY A 1136 27.39 -13.91 3.64
CA GLY A 1136 26.96 -13.29 2.38
C GLY A 1136 25.51 -12.79 2.15
N ARG A 1137 24.53 -13.05 3.02
CA ARG A 1137 23.09 -12.79 2.72
C ARG A 1137 22.26 -12.07 3.79
N TRP A 1138 22.90 -11.41 4.76
CA TRP A 1138 22.22 -10.50 5.69
C TRP A 1138 23.03 -9.21 5.88
N ARG A 1139 22.64 -8.13 5.21
CA ARG A 1139 23.07 -6.74 5.46
C ARG A 1139 21.82 -5.85 5.51
N LYS A 1140 21.88 -4.73 6.24
CA LYS A 1140 20.75 -3.90 6.73
C LYS A 1140 19.77 -4.67 7.66
N ALA A 1141 20.13 -4.74 8.95
CA ALA A 1141 19.23 -5.14 10.04
C ALA A 1141 19.60 -4.38 11.34
N SER A 1142 19.39 -3.06 11.36
CA SER A 1142 19.94 -2.12 12.35
C SER A 1142 19.30 -2.12 13.75
N VAL A 1143 18.26 -2.92 13.99
CA VAL A 1143 17.48 -2.92 15.26
C VAL A 1143 18.10 -3.78 16.37
N LEU A 1144 19.05 -4.67 16.06
CA LEU A 1144 19.58 -5.67 17.01
C LEU A 1144 20.37 -5.12 18.22
N ARG A 1145 20.57 -3.79 18.36
CA ARG A 1145 21.37 -3.20 19.44
C ARG A 1145 20.69 -3.13 20.83
N ARG A 1146 19.40 -3.46 21.01
CA ARG A 1146 18.71 -3.41 22.34
C ARG A 1146 17.73 -4.57 22.70
N GLY A 1147 17.99 -5.79 22.25
CA GLY A 1147 17.71 -7.02 23.06
C GLY A 1147 16.27 -7.40 23.49
N ARG A 1148 15.20 -6.84 22.89
CA ARG A 1148 13.80 -7.33 23.05
C ARG A 1148 13.13 -7.43 21.67
N CYS A 1149 12.36 -8.50 21.42
CA CYS A 1149 11.57 -8.67 20.18
C CYS A 1149 10.22 -9.32 20.46
N LEU A 1150 9.14 -8.78 19.89
CA LEU A 1150 7.77 -9.32 19.97
C LEU A 1150 7.39 -9.92 18.61
N LEU A 1151 6.77 -11.11 18.59
CA LEU A 1151 6.12 -11.64 17.40
C LEU A 1151 4.60 -11.51 17.51
N GLN A 1152 4.02 -10.79 16.54
CA GLN A 1152 2.62 -10.96 16.16
C GLN A 1152 2.55 -12.01 15.05
N VAL A 1153 1.75 -13.07 15.23
CA VAL A 1153 1.89 -14.29 14.43
C VAL A 1153 1.01 -14.30 13.19
N ASN A 1154 1.52 -13.64 12.15
CA ASN A 1154 0.78 -13.37 10.92
C ASN A 1154 1.12 -14.28 9.73
N SER A 1155 2.06 -15.21 9.85
CA SER A 1155 2.44 -16.09 8.73
C SER A 1155 1.43 -17.21 8.46
N SER A 1156 1.11 -17.43 7.19
CA SER A 1156 0.34 -18.59 6.69
C SER A 1156 1.20 -19.85 6.46
N ALA A 1157 2.47 -19.83 6.89
CA ALA A 1157 3.48 -20.83 6.59
C ALA A 1157 3.27 -22.17 7.31
N THR A 1158 2.41 -23.03 6.74
CA THR A 1158 2.55 -24.48 6.92
C THR A 1158 3.91 -24.92 6.39
N VAL A 1159 4.75 -25.53 7.23
CA VAL A 1159 6.04 -26.11 6.82
C VAL A 1159 5.81 -27.43 6.09
N SER A 1160 5.21 -27.35 4.90
CA SER A 1160 5.10 -28.41 3.91
C SER A 1160 6.18 -28.19 2.84
N GLY A 1161 7.27 -28.94 2.92
CA GLY A 1161 8.47 -28.66 2.14
C GLY A 1161 8.30 -28.83 0.63
N SER A 1162 8.57 -27.77 -0.12
CA SER A 1162 9.01 -27.83 -1.51
C SER A 1162 9.89 -26.62 -1.80
N ILE A 1163 11.07 -26.83 -2.38
CA ILE A 1163 12.05 -25.79 -2.70
C ILE A 1163 12.29 -25.84 -4.22
N PRO A 1164 12.06 -24.76 -4.98
CA PRO A 1164 12.46 -24.69 -6.37
C PRO A 1164 13.99 -24.50 -6.48
N PRO A 1165 14.66 -25.12 -7.47
CA PRO A 1165 16.12 -25.02 -7.61
C PRO A 1165 16.53 -23.63 -8.12
N GLY A 1166 17.56 -23.04 -7.52
CA GLY A 1166 18.14 -21.77 -7.97
C GLY A 1166 19.09 -21.93 -9.18
N PRO A 1167 19.24 -20.90 -10.03
CA PRO A 1167 20.21 -20.91 -11.13
C PRO A 1167 21.65 -20.80 -10.60
N GLY A 1168 22.56 -21.59 -11.18
CA GLY A 1168 23.97 -21.60 -10.82
C GLY A 1168 24.79 -20.53 -11.54
N ILE A 1169 25.76 -19.95 -10.83
CA ILE A 1169 26.74 -19.01 -11.41
C ILE A 1169 27.65 -19.76 -12.39
N HIS A 1170 27.90 -19.18 -13.57
CA HIS A 1170 28.87 -19.71 -14.52
C HIS A 1170 29.95 -18.69 -14.88
N GLY A 1171 31.20 -19.05 -14.61
CA GLY A 1171 32.38 -18.38 -15.15
C GLY A 1171 33.69 -19.15 -14.95
N PRO A 1172 33.98 -20.21 -15.73
CA PRO A 1172 35.32 -20.80 -15.81
C PRO A 1172 35.92 -20.71 -17.22
N ARG A 1173 37.10 -20.09 -17.37
CA ARG A 1173 37.89 -20.21 -18.61
C ARG A 1173 38.74 -21.48 -18.60
N ARG A 1174 38.38 -22.41 -19.50
CA ARG A 1174 39.26 -23.35 -20.23
C ARG A 1174 40.28 -24.19 -19.42
N GLN A 1175 40.12 -25.51 -19.47
CA GLN A 1175 40.95 -26.32 -20.37
C GLN A 1175 40.14 -27.51 -20.92
N SER A 1176 40.72 -28.29 -21.83
CA SER A 1176 39.98 -29.02 -22.89
C SER A 1176 40.26 -30.52 -22.96
N LEU A 1177 39.46 -31.23 -23.78
CA LEU A 1177 39.58 -32.65 -24.19
C LEU A 1177 39.23 -33.64 -23.04
N ARG A 1178 38.15 -34.43 -23.14
CA ARG A 1178 37.97 -35.47 -24.16
C ARG A 1178 36.51 -35.93 -24.35
N TRP A 1179 36.23 -36.40 -25.58
CA TRP A 1179 35.18 -37.33 -26.02
C TRP A 1179 33.69 -36.97 -25.91
N VAL A 1180 33.11 -36.69 -27.08
CA VAL A 1180 31.67 -36.76 -27.39
C VAL A 1180 31.29 -38.19 -27.81
N LYS A 1181 30.25 -38.80 -27.19
CA LYS A 1181 29.22 -39.66 -27.83
C LYS A 1181 28.27 -40.30 -26.80
N LEU A 1182 27.10 -40.75 -27.28
CA LEU A 1182 25.90 -41.21 -26.54
C LEU A 1182 25.20 -40.10 -25.71
N TRP A 1183 23.88 -39.91 -25.75
CA TRP A 1183 22.83 -40.56 -26.56
C TRP A 1183 21.76 -39.56 -27.02
N ARG A 1184 21.32 -39.66 -28.29
CA ARG A 1184 20.11 -39.00 -28.80
C ARG A 1184 18.91 -39.94 -28.57
N LYS A 1185 17.84 -39.44 -27.92
CA LYS A 1185 16.41 -39.82 -28.10
C LYS A 1185 15.57 -38.86 -27.21
N TRP A 1186 14.95 -37.81 -27.74
CA TRP A 1186 13.61 -37.75 -28.40
C TRP A 1186 12.41 -38.06 -27.47
N PRO A 1187 11.28 -37.34 -27.60
CA PRO A 1187 11.11 -35.93 -28.00
C PRO A 1187 10.15 -35.14 -27.08
N ALA A 1188 10.01 -33.83 -27.32
CA ALA A 1188 9.03 -32.97 -26.63
C ALA A 1188 7.61 -33.05 -27.25
N ILE A 1189 6.59 -32.67 -26.47
CA ILE A 1189 5.18 -32.61 -26.90
C ILE A 1189 4.70 -31.15 -26.87
N LYS A 1190 4.05 -30.70 -27.95
CA LYS A 1190 3.40 -29.37 -28.06
C LYS A 1190 1.93 -29.43 -27.61
N PRO A 1191 1.33 -28.32 -27.14
CA PRO A 1191 -0.12 -28.19 -27.01
C PRO A 1191 -0.80 -28.05 -28.39
N ALA A 1192 -2.08 -28.40 -28.48
CA ALA A 1192 -2.89 -28.32 -29.70
C ALA A 1192 -4.09 -27.35 -29.53
N ARG A 1193 -4.56 -26.80 -30.66
CA ARG A 1193 -5.81 -26.01 -30.76
C ARG A 1193 -6.94 -26.91 -31.32
N PRO A 1194 -8.24 -26.56 -31.11
CA PRO A 1194 -9.36 -27.43 -31.47
C PRO A 1194 -9.73 -27.39 -32.97
N GLY A 1195 -10.28 -28.51 -33.48
CA GLY A 1195 -10.87 -28.62 -34.81
C GLY A 1195 -11.22 -30.06 -35.18
N ASP A 1196 -12.51 -30.27 -35.49
CA ASP A 1196 -13.12 -31.36 -36.28
C ASP A 1196 -13.03 -32.86 -35.85
N VAL A 1197 -13.95 -33.65 -36.41
CA VAL A 1197 -14.39 -34.98 -35.97
C VAL A 1197 -14.73 -35.81 -37.22
N PRO A 1198 -14.25 -37.08 -37.36
CA PRO A 1198 -15.20 -38.19 -37.25
C PRO A 1198 -14.67 -39.54 -36.71
N MET A 1199 -15.57 -40.22 -35.99
CA MET A 1199 -15.83 -41.69 -35.98
C MET A 1199 -14.70 -42.68 -36.37
N SER A 1200 -14.21 -43.43 -35.39
CA SER A 1200 -14.50 -44.87 -35.23
C SER A 1200 -14.01 -45.33 -33.85
N GLY A 1201 -14.23 -46.59 -33.44
CA GLY A 1201 -13.80 -47.01 -32.10
C GLY A 1201 -13.39 -48.47 -31.99
N SER A 1202 -12.70 -48.81 -30.90
CA SER A 1202 -12.89 -50.12 -30.25
C SER A 1202 -12.40 -50.17 -28.80
N LYS A 1203 -13.01 -51.11 -28.08
CA LYS A 1203 -12.92 -51.43 -26.64
C LYS A 1203 -11.49 -51.72 -26.15
N ARG A 1204 -11.18 -51.33 -24.90
CA ARG A 1204 -10.82 -52.28 -23.81
C ARG A 1204 -10.90 -51.69 -22.40
N ARG A 1205 -11.08 -52.57 -21.40
CA ARG A 1205 -11.24 -52.27 -19.96
C ARG A 1205 -9.90 -52.36 -19.22
N LYS A 1206 -9.75 -51.61 -18.12
CA LYS A 1206 -9.51 -52.18 -16.76
C LYS A 1206 -9.70 -51.15 -15.64
N SER A 1207 -9.76 -51.65 -14.40
CA SER A 1207 -10.30 -50.99 -13.19
C SER A 1207 -9.20 -50.29 -12.36
N PRO A 1208 -9.54 -49.41 -11.39
CA PRO A 1208 -8.57 -48.60 -10.66
C PRO A 1208 -7.90 -49.34 -9.49
N LEU A 1209 -6.68 -48.92 -9.14
CA LEU A 1209 -5.96 -49.31 -7.94
C LEU A 1209 -6.20 -48.30 -6.81
N ARG A 1210 -6.59 -48.81 -5.63
CA ARG A 1210 -6.36 -48.11 -4.36
C ARG A 1210 -4.89 -48.29 -3.98
N LEU A 1211 -4.29 -47.31 -3.31
CA LEU A 1211 -3.08 -47.53 -2.51
C LEU A 1211 -3.32 -47.08 -1.08
N SER A 1212 -2.97 -47.96 -0.15
CA SER A 1212 -3.05 -47.77 1.29
C SER A 1212 -1.72 -47.27 1.85
N VAL A 1213 -1.77 -46.52 2.95
CA VAL A 1213 -0.56 -46.20 3.73
C VAL A 1213 0.01 -47.49 4.33
N SER A 1214 1.33 -47.64 4.28
CA SER A 1214 2.10 -48.61 5.04
C SER A 1214 3.31 -47.88 5.63
N ALA A 1215 3.72 -48.25 6.83
CA ALA A 1215 4.78 -47.58 7.57
C ALA A 1215 5.96 -48.53 7.82
N ASN A 1216 7.12 -48.21 7.23
CA ASN A 1216 8.45 -48.44 7.80
C ASN A 1216 9.55 -48.00 6.82
N ASP A 1217 10.24 -46.90 7.11
CA ASP A 1217 11.69 -46.81 6.88
C ASP A 1217 12.32 -45.69 7.73
N GLN A 1218 12.83 -46.04 8.92
CA GLN A 1218 13.52 -45.09 9.81
C GLN A 1218 15.01 -44.89 9.45
N SER A 1219 15.55 -45.62 8.45
CA SER A 1219 17.00 -45.67 8.20
C SER A 1219 17.57 -44.42 7.50
N LEU A 1220 16.74 -43.71 6.71
CA LEU A 1220 17.17 -42.55 5.92
C LEU A 1220 17.27 -41.25 6.72
N PHE A 1221 16.46 -41.09 7.77
CA PHE A 1221 16.35 -39.81 8.49
C PHE A 1221 17.58 -39.47 9.34
N SER A 1222 18.25 -40.49 9.89
CA SER A 1222 19.46 -40.33 10.72
C SER A 1222 20.67 -39.87 9.92
N ARG A 1223 20.85 -40.37 8.68
CA ARG A 1223 21.94 -39.96 7.79
C ARG A 1223 21.74 -38.55 7.21
N ALA A 1224 20.50 -38.13 6.98
CA ALA A 1224 20.21 -36.75 6.58
C ALA A 1224 20.55 -35.75 7.69
N LEU A 1225 20.18 -36.03 8.95
CA LEU A 1225 20.45 -35.16 10.09
C LEU A 1225 21.96 -34.93 10.31
N ALA A 1226 22.78 -35.97 10.17
CA ALA A 1226 24.22 -35.89 10.39
C ALA A 1226 24.95 -34.93 9.43
N HIS A 1227 24.38 -34.67 8.25
CA HIS A 1227 24.98 -33.75 7.26
C HIS A 1227 24.45 -32.31 7.37
N LEU A 1228 23.32 -32.11 8.05
CA LEU A 1228 22.63 -30.82 8.24
C LEU A 1228 23.07 -30.05 9.51
N VAL A 1229 23.95 -30.64 10.32
CA VAL A 1229 24.56 -30.01 11.52
C VAL A 1229 25.95 -29.44 11.20
N LYS A 1230 26.33 -29.37 9.92
CA LYS A 1230 27.67 -28.98 9.45
C LYS A 1230 27.69 -27.85 8.41
N THR A 1231 26.56 -27.17 8.25
CA THR A 1231 26.30 -26.03 7.34
C THR A 1231 25.31 -25.09 7.99
#